data_AF-A0AAN2FFL2-F1
#
_entry.id   AF-A0AAN2FFL2-F1
#
_cell.length_a   1.000
_cell.length_b   1.000
_cell.length_c   1.000
_cell.angle_alpha   90.00
_cell.angle_beta   90.00
_cell.angle_gamma   90.00
#
_symmetry.space_group_name_H-M   'P 1'
#
loop_
_entity.id
_entity.type
_entity.pdbx_description
1 polymer ?
#
loop_
_entity_poly.entity_id
_entity_poly.type
_entity_poly.pdbx_seq_one_letter_code
_entity_poly.pdbx_strand_id
1 'polypeptide(L)'
;MELLQETVSIQKLVIMPTTGQWTILQGFDEGILNPEVTEILFLLSKAPKQIKDIFLYESQELEETLDVLNPITLISKENIKNIPDLFHMPFCLIFCIEDDFSYVRKLAKNFDVPPIICCNNKSADIKLREIKSIYSFDKALYSRFKFIENKARRFNGQSKISNKLKRRGSLFDTSSWNPTLNNSTLPNELLIESLGFMLSRPERIKNGSSKREFINIIIDSVDAYVNCVNKLNIPVPTEILLYAPGMHSFLYDKNHDFYELIGEDLNSDEKRFLINGVLRNPGYSGFMVNLQLEESKIKDFFKKPIFSYLIAMRRSEMRLTTAAISLLSLNKKIPAIRMPNSINHYGNILKRIEGLSFEKGLNDPDFIKSAKTFNTVIRRAIGNKLRTYISNNYSDISFVCDVPLDWVRFGNLPVMFSHEISRINSTPGNVLLQNTSFFPRAVIKATELKKVLVIRSFQPDDPLKFLLERAIETFRKHMPDLSCDIIDVRTKTELIEVLNHYNGYLLIMDCHGEHGGNESHGWLIIGDEKVDIWHFNKIARIPPIVILSACLTSALSGSHASVANGFLTSGALSVIGTLLPVNAIDSAVFVSRLIFRFYQFPSSLPKEYTHINMRLLLSLFLRMSYVTDLMRGFVYEGFIAHDSWQDDAIDINTHINMLDKDWYDYTIKKLANKTGMKEVEVQNIIDEKLYITETMCYSQVGFPEAITIMLRD
;
A
#
# COMPACT_ATOMS: atom_id res chain seq x y z
N MET A 1 33.86 15.66 8.68
CA MET A 1 33.54 14.63 9.69
C MET A 1 32.23 14.94 10.43
N GLU A 2 31.90 16.21 10.72
CA GLU A 2 30.60 16.62 11.30
C GLU A 2 29.43 16.30 10.36
N LEU A 3 29.53 16.67 9.08
CA LEU A 3 28.60 16.22 8.03
C LEU A 3 28.39 14.68 8.00
N LEU A 4 29.46 13.89 8.22
CA LEU A 4 29.35 12.43 8.25
C LEU A 4 28.58 11.92 9.48
N GLN A 5 28.63 12.66 10.58
CA GLN A 5 27.93 12.35 11.82
C GLN A 5 26.46 12.76 11.75
N GLU A 6 26.17 13.92 11.15
CA GLU A 6 24.83 14.53 11.14
C GLU A 6 23.91 14.00 10.03
N THR A 7 24.46 13.73 8.84
CA THR A 7 23.63 13.54 7.64
C THR A 7 23.63 12.11 7.09
N VAL A 8 24.58 11.27 7.49
CA VAL A 8 24.78 9.96 6.83
C VAL A 8 23.76 8.93 7.28
N SER A 9 22.99 8.44 6.31
CA SER A 9 22.10 7.29 6.45
C SER A 9 22.86 5.99 6.62
N ILE A 10 22.31 5.10 7.44
CA ILE A 10 22.80 3.74 7.59
C ILE A 10 22.01 2.86 6.62
N GLN A 11 22.70 2.30 5.63
CA GLN A 11 22.10 1.34 4.70
C GLN A 11 21.84 0.01 5.42
N LYS A 12 20.61 -0.52 5.30
CA LYS A 12 20.30 -1.90 5.72
C LYS A 12 20.10 -2.75 4.49
N LEU A 13 20.89 -3.81 4.39
CA LEU A 13 20.78 -4.80 3.35
C LEU A 13 20.36 -6.11 3.97
N VAL A 14 19.28 -6.71 3.49
CA VAL A 14 18.86 -8.05 3.89
C VAL A 14 19.05 -8.99 2.72
N ILE A 15 19.88 -10.01 2.91
CA ILE A 15 20.06 -11.08 1.95
C ILE A 15 18.87 -12.02 2.06
N MET A 16 18.02 -12.01 1.04
CA MET A 16 16.83 -12.83 0.94
C MET A 16 17.19 -14.14 0.21
N PRO A 17 17.02 -15.31 0.86
CA PRO A 17 17.10 -16.59 0.15
C PRO A 17 16.02 -16.68 -0.92
N THR A 18 16.30 -17.40 -2.00
CA THR A 18 15.31 -17.65 -3.06
C THR A 18 15.43 -19.09 -3.55
N THR A 19 14.29 -19.73 -3.78
CA THR A 19 14.19 -21.03 -4.47
C THR A 19 13.61 -20.88 -5.87
N GLY A 20 12.97 -19.74 -6.18
CA GLY A 20 12.19 -19.55 -7.39
C GLY A 20 10.82 -20.24 -7.37
N GLN A 21 10.48 -20.97 -6.29
CA GLN A 21 9.18 -21.58 -6.08
C GLN A 21 8.35 -20.74 -5.13
N TRP A 22 7.06 -20.60 -5.40
CA TRP A 22 6.16 -19.74 -4.64
C TRP A 22 5.14 -20.54 -3.85
N THR A 23 4.80 -20.05 -2.67
CA THR A 23 3.77 -20.65 -1.83
C THR A 23 2.39 -20.49 -2.46
N ILE A 24 1.58 -21.56 -2.38
CA ILE A 24 0.25 -21.60 -2.99
C ILE A 24 -0.77 -20.65 -2.34
N LEU A 25 -0.55 -20.24 -1.09
CA LEU A 25 -1.52 -19.46 -0.33
C LEU A 25 -1.37 -17.95 -0.58
N GLN A 26 -0.21 -17.36 -0.27
CA GLN A 26 0.03 -15.93 -0.46
C GLN A 26 1.03 -15.59 -1.57
N GLY A 27 1.79 -16.53 -2.12
CA GLY A 27 2.78 -16.25 -3.17
C GLY A 27 4.07 -15.62 -2.64
N PHE A 28 4.58 -16.11 -1.50
CA PHE A 28 5.94 -15.84 -1.04
C PHE A 28 6.91 -16.84 -1.65
N ASP A 29 8.18 -16.47 -1.84
CA ASP A 29 9.22 -17.43 -2.22
C ASP A 29 9.43 -18.43 -1.07
N GLU A 30 9.54 -19.73 -1.38
CA GLU A 30 9.68 -20.74 -0.32
C GLU A 30 10.98 -20.57 0.48
N GLY A 31 12.04 -20.02 -0.14
CA GLY A 31 13.31 -19.73 0.52
C GLY A 31 13.19 -18.74 1.67
N ILE A 32 12.21 -17.83 1.62
CA ILE A 32 12.01 -16.81 2.66
C ILE A 32 11.08 -17.27 3.80
N LEU A 33 10.52 -18.48 3.72
CA LEU A 33 9.77 -19.09 4.82
C LEU A 33 10.64 -19.47 6.03
N ASN A 34 11.97 -19.40 5.88
CA ASN A 34 12.91 -19.62 6.96
C ASN A 34 12.60 -18.68 8.15
N PRO A 35 12.42 -19.21 9.38
CA PRO A 35 12.10 -18.40 10.56
C PRO A 35 13.11 -17.28 10.85
N GLU A 36 14.39 -17.48 10.53
CA GLU A 36 15.44 -16.46 10.69
C GLU A 36 15.19 -15.24 9.82
N VAL A 37 14.64 -15.41 8.61
CA VAL A 37 14.30 -14.29 7.72
C VAL A 37 13.25 -13.41 8.38
N THR A 38 12.18 -14.00 8.91
CA THR A 38 11.14 -13.21 9.60
C THR A 38 11.69 -12.56 10.87
N GLU A 39 12.56 -13.26 11.64
CA GLU A 39 13.23 -12.68 12.80
C GLU A 39 14.06 -11.44 12.41
N ILE A 40 14.88 -11.55 11.35
CA ILE A 40 15.65 -10.43 10.80
C ILE A 40 14.73 -9.25 10.47
N LEU A 41 13.63 -9.49 9.74
CA LEU A 41 12.72 -8.43 9.32
C LEU A 41 12.08 -7.70 10.51
N PHE A 42 11.73 -8.41 11.59
CA PHE A 42 11.25 -7.76 12.82
C PHE A 42 12.36 -6.99 13.54
N LEU A 43 13.59 -7.49 13.57
CA LEU A 43 14.73 -6.82 14.19
C LEU A 43 15.15 -5.52 13.47
N LEU A 44 14.75 -5.32 12.21
CA LEU A 44 14.94 -4.06 11.50
C LEU A 44 14.23 -2.88 12.19
N SER A 45 13.18 -3.10 12.98
CA SER A 45 12.55 -2.05 13.80
C SER A 45 13.51 -1.43 14.82
N LYS A 46 14.55 -2.17 15.18
CA LYS A 46 15.56 -1.78 16.16
C LYS A 46 16.82 -1.21 15.52
N ALA A 47 16.95 -1.27 14.19
CA ALA A 47 18.11 -0.76 13.49
C ALA A 47 18.05 0.78 13.40
N PRO A 48 19.13 1.50 13.77
CA PRO A 48 19.16 2.96 13.66
C PRO A 48 19.09 3.41 12.20
N LYS A 49 18.49 4.57 11.96
CA LYS A 49 18.25 5.15 10.62
C LYS A 49 19.50 5.86 10.11
N GLN A 50 20.11 6.67 10.95
CA GLN A 50 21.30 7.47 10.66
C GLN A 50 22.35 7.33 11.74
N ILE A 51 23.56 7.81 11.42
CA ILE A 51 24.66 7.82 12.38
C ILE A 51 24.42 8.81 13.53
N LYS A 52 23.65 9.87 13.33
CA LYS A 52 23.28 10.77 14.44
C LYS A 52 22.46 10.07 15.54
N ASP A 53 21.70 9.03 15.22
CA ASP A 53 20.78 8.35 16.15
C ASP A 53 21.48 7.66 17.35
N ILE A 54 22.80 7.41 17.24
CA ILE A 54 23.60 6.77 18.29
C ILE A 54 24.28 7.78 19.24
N PHE A 55 24.16 9.08 18.98
CA PHE A 55 24.72 10.16 19.79
C PHE A 55 23.63 10.87 20.61
N LEU A 56 24.03 11.62 21.65
CA LEU A 56 23.15 12.49 22.43
C LEU A 56 23.22 13.92 21.86
N TYR A 57 22.07 14.52 21.60
CA TYR A 57 21.93 15.94 21.25
C TYR A 57 21.03 16.64 22.27
N GLU A 58 21.18 17.97 22.43
CA GLU A 58 20.28 18.77 23.27
C GLU A 58 18.85 18.73 22.70
N SER A 59 17.84 18.82 23.57
CA SER A 59 16.44 18.42 23.31
C SER A 59 15.73 19.09 22.12
N GLN A 60 16.30 20.13 21.51
CA GLN A 60 15.73 20.84 20.36
C GLN A 60 16.05 20.17 19.01
N GLU A 61 16.99 19.23 18.91
CA GLU A 61 17.40 18.60 17.63
C GLU A 61 16.72 17.24 17.36
N LEU A 62 15.87 16.73 18.28
CA LEU A 62 15.19 15.45 18.10
C LEU A 62 14.19 15.48 16.92
N GLU A 63 13.59 16.65 16.64
CA GLU A 63 12.61 16.85 15.56
C GLU A 63 13.20 16.52 14.16
N GLU A 64 14.47 16.84 13.91
CA GLU A 64 15.10 16.62 12.59
C GLU A 64 15.58 15.18 12.33
N THR A 65 15.55 14.29 13.33
CA THR A 65 15.99 12.88 13.16
C THR A 65 14.93 12.01 12.48
N LEU A 66 13.71 12.53 12.34
CA LEU A 66 12.56 11.73 11.94
C LEU A 66 12.32 11.77 10.41
N ASP A 67 12.63 12.82 9.67
CA ASP A 67 12.25 12.85 8.25
C ASP A 67 13.15 12.07 7.28
N VAL A 68 14.24 11.50 7.80
CA VAL A 68 15.22 10.79 6.98
C VAL A 68 14.76 9.39 6.59
N LEU A 69 15.00 9.06 5.33
CA LEU A 69 14.76 7.74 4.74
C LEU A 69 15.38 6.64 5.63
N ASN A 70 14.63 5.56 5.82
CA ASN A 70 15.14 4.34 6.42
C ASN A 70 15.38 3.30 5.30
N PRO A 71 16.50 3.38 4.56
CA PRO A 71 16.70 2.53 3.40
C PRO A 71 16.93 1.09 3.84
N ILE A 72 15.88 0.28 3.68
CA ILE A 72 15.91 -1.17 3.85
C ILE A 72 15.80 -1.77 2.46
N THR A 73 16.87 -2.44 2.04
CA THR A 73 16.91 -3.12 0.75
C THR A 73 16.87 -4.61 0.98
N LEU A 74 15.79 -5.24 0.51
CA LEU A 74 15.68 -6.69 0.43
C LEU A 74 16.23 -7.12 -0.92
N ILE A 75 17.24 -7.98 -0.94
CA ILE A 75 17.88 -8.40 -2.19
C ILE A 75 18.26 -9.88 -2.17
N SER A 76 18.08 -10.54 -3.30
CA SER A 76 18.65 -11.87 -3.51
C SER A 76 20.17 -11.78 -3.77
N LYS A 77 20.88 -12.89 -3.58
CA LYS A 77 22.33 -12.96 -3.78
C LYS A 77 22.74 -12.61 -5.22
N GLU A 78 21.92 -13.02 -6.18
CA GLU A 78 22.16 -12.85 -7.62
C GLU A 78 22.07 -11.38 -8.04
N ASN A 79 21.24 -10.59 -7.36
CA ASN A 79 20.96 -9.20 -7.72
C ASN A 79 21.79 -8.18 -6.93
N ILE A 80 22.61 -8.60 -5.95
CA ILE A 80 23.31 -7.66 -5.05
C ILE A 80 24.24 -6.68 -5.76
N LYS A 81 24.83 -7.10 -6.88
CA LYS A 81 25.74 -6.27 -7.68
C LYS A 81 25.01 -5.17 -8.46
N ASN A 82 23.68 -5.25 -8.56
CA ASN A 82 22.87 -4.27 -9.25
C ASN A 82 22.55 -3.06 -8.36
N ILE A 83 22.88 -3.10 -7.06
CA ILE A 83 22.73 -1.95 -6.18
C ILE A 83 23.83 -0.94 -6.50
N PRO A 84 23.48 0.27 -6.99
CA PRO A 84 24.47 1.31 -7.30
C PRO A 84 25.26 1.70 -6.05
N ASP A 85 26.57 1.91 -6.21
CA ASP A 85 27.49 2.42 -5.18
C ASP A 85 27.53 1.64 -3.86
N LEU A 86 26.97 0.42 -3.81
CA LEU A 86 26.87 -0.38 -2.58
C LEU A 86 28.22 -0.51 -1.85
N PHE A 87 29.29 -0.79 -2.59
CA PHE A 87 30.62 -1.05 -2.03
C PHE A 87 31.32 0.20 -1.50
N HIS A 88 30.84 1.39 -1.87
CA HIS A 88 31.36 2.69 -1.43
C HIS A 88 30.63 3.23 -0.20
N MET A 89 29.57 2.55 0.27
CA MET A 89 28.78 3.02 1.40
C MET A 89 29.56 2.91 2.73
N PRO A 90 29.74 4.01 3.47
CA PRO A 90 30.56 4.02 4.69
C PRO A 90 29.92 3.29 5.88
N PHE A 91 28.58 3.25 5.93
CA PHE A 91 27.80 2.61 6.98
C PHE A 91 26.75 1.68 6.38
N CYS A 92 27.07 0.38 6.38
CA CYS A 92 26.21 -0.67 5.88
C CYS A 92 26.03 -1.77 6.94
N LEU A 93 24.79 -2.10 7.25
CA LEU A 93 24.40 -3.28 8.02
C LEU A 93 23.92 -4.35 7.04
N ILE A 94 24.56 -5.51 7.03
CA ILE A 94 24.11 -6.66 6.22
C ILE A 94 23.51 -7.71 7.15
N PHE A 95 22.22 -7.95 7.00
CA PHE A 95 21.50 -9.04 7.65
C PHE A 95 21.43 -10.24 6.72
N CYS A 96 21.67 -11.44 7.25
CA CYS A 96 21.55 -12.68 6.50
C CYS A 96 21.24 -13.84 7.45
N ILE A 97 20.67 -14.92 6.90
CA ILE A 97 20.54 -16.19 7.62
C ILE A 97 21.90 -16.83 7.84
N GLU A 98 22.03 -17.73 8.81
CA GLU A 98 23.30 -18.37 9.14
C GLU A 98 23.97 -19.06 7.93
N ASP A 99 23.18 -19.73 7.08
CA ASP A 99 23.67 -20.43 5.87
C ASP A 99 24.36 -19.49 4.87
N ASP A 100 23.96 -18.22 4.86
CA ASP A 100 24.45 -17.21 3.91
C ASP A 100 25.68 -16.45 4.42
N PHE A 101 26.10 -16.69 5.66
CA PHE A 101 27.22 -15.99 6.30
C PHE A 101 28.51 -16.11 5.49
N SER A 102 28.80 -17.31 4.95
CA SER A 102 30.03 -17.56 4.19
C SER A 102 30.09 -16.73 2.90
N TYR A 103 28.95 -16.54 2.24
CA TYR A 103 28.80 -15.68 1.08
C TYR A 103 28.97 -14.21 1.44
N VAL A 104 28.24 -13.75 2.47
CA VAL A 104 28.29 -12.35 2.92
C VAL A 104 29.70 -11.96 3.38
N ARG A 105 30.42 -12.85 4.06
CA ARG A 105 31.81 -12.61 4.47
C ARG A 105 32.77 -12.46 3.29
N LYS A 106 32.53 -13.16 2.18
CA LYS A 106 33.30 -12.97 0.93
C LYS A 106 32.94 -11.63 0.29
N LEU A 107 31.65 -11.32 0.19
CA LEU A 107 31.15 -10.07 -0.37
C LEU A 107 31.69 -8.84 0.39
N ALA A 108 31.73 -8.91 1.71
CA ALA A 108 32.21 -7.86 2.60
C ALA A 108 33.63 -7.37 2.28
N LYS A 109 34.46 -8.19 1.62
CA LYS A 109 35.83 -7.83 1.20
C LYS A 109 35.87 -6.81 0.06
N ASN A 110 34.77 -6.66 -0.70
CA ASN A 110 34.70 -5.74 -1.81
C ASN A 110 34.36 -4.30 -1.37
N PHE A 111 33.95 -4.11 -0.12
CA PHE A 111 33.60 -2.78 0.39
C PHE A 111 34.84 -1.99 0.79
N ASP A 112 34.87 -0.71 0.44
CA ASP A 112 35.92 0.24 0.87
C ASP A 112 36.02 0.34 2.40
N VAL A 113 34.85 0.19 3.02
CA VAL A 113 34.63 0.13 4.46
C VAL A 113 33.79 -1.12 4.73
N PRO A 114 34.35 -2.18 5.36
CA PRO A 114 33.63 -3.45 5.52
C PRO A 114 32.24 -3.28 6.15
N PRO A 115 31.19 -3.96 5.72
CA PRO A 115 29.88 -3.87 6.39
C PRO A 115 29.94 -4.42 7.83
N ILE A 116 28.91 -4.14 8.64
CA ILE A 116 28.63 -4.84 9.90
C ILE A 116 27.68 -5.99 9.59
N ILE A 117 28.10 -7.23 9.85
CA ILE A 117 27.34 -8.43 9.51
C ILE A 117 26.50 -8.87 10.71
N CYS A 118 25.18 -8.94 10.52
CA CYS A 118 24.18 -9.35 11.50
C CYS A 118 23.61 -10.74 11.12
N CYS A 119 23.97 -11.80 11.87
CA CYS A 119 23.41 -13.15 11.68
C CYS A 119 23.65 -14.04 12.92
N ASN A 120 23.09 -15.25 12.94
CA ASN A 120 23.28 -16.17 14.08
C ASN A 120 24.65 -16.86 14.14
N ASN A 121 25.48 -16.72 13.10
CA ASN A 121 26.82 -17.31 13.08
C ASN A 121 27.70 -16.79 14.23
N LYS A 122 28.51 -17.66 14.82
CA LYS A 122 29.41 -17.32 15.93
C LYS A 122 30.40 -16.20 15.59
N SER A 123 30.76 -16.05 14.32
CA SER A 123 31.74 -15.07 13.82
C SER A 123 31.11 -13.80 13.27
N ALA A 124 29.80 -13.61 13.41
CA ALA A 124 29.11 -12.37 13.04
C ALA A 124 29.51 -11.20 13.95
N ASP A 125 29.45 -9.98 13.44
CA ASP A 125 29.72 -8.77 14.23
C ASP A 125 28.64 -8.55 15.30
N ILE A 126 27.39 -8.84 14.96
CA ILE A 126 26.24 -8.78 15.86
C ILE A 126 25.39 -10.04 15.65
N LYS A 127 25.10 -10.77 16.74
CA LYS A 127 24.19 -11.91 16.68
C LYS A 127 22.75 -11.46 16.81
N LEU A 128 21.83 -12.07 16.07
CA LEU A 128 20.41 -11.65 16.09
C LEU A 128 19.83 -11.66 17.51
N ARG A 129 20.10 -12.72 18.28
CA ARG A 129 19.72 -12.86 19.70
C ARG A 129 20.27 -11.78 20.65
N GLU A 130 21.29 -11.03 20.24
CA GLU A 130 21.89 -9.93 21.01
C GLU A 130 21.21 -8.58 20.69
N ILE A 131 20.36 -8.52 19.67
CA ILE A 131 19.58 -7.35 19.27
C ILE A 131 18.31 -7.30 20.14
N LYS A 132 18.43 -6.66 21.30
CA LYS A 132 17.35 -6.56 22.29
C LYS A 132 16.63 -5.22 22.26
N SER A 133 17.33 -4.16 21.86
CA SER A 133 16.79 -2.80 21.80
C SER A 133 17.45 -2.00 20.68
N ILE A 134 16.98 -0.77 20.46
CA ILE A 134 17.57 0.16 19.51
C ILE A 134 19.06 0.48 19.80
N TYR A 135 19.51 0.25 21.03
CA TYR A 135 20.89 0.48 21.51
C TYR A 135 21.85 -0.67 21.19
N SER A 136 21.35 -1.77 20.63
CA SER A 136 22.15 -2.95 20.35
C SER A 136 23.23 -2.70 19.28
N PHE A 137 23.03 -1.70 18.41
CA PHE A 137 23.94 -1.39 17.31
C PHE A 137 25.01 -0.35 17.66
N ASP A 138 24.79 0.48 18.70
CA ASP A 138 25.60 1.66 19.03
C ASP A 138 27.10 1.37 19.09
N LYS A 139 27.50 0.29 19.77
CA LYS A 139 28.91 -0.06 19.96
C LYS A 139 29.59 -0.37 18.62
N ALA A 140 28.92 -1.14 17.76
CA ALA A 140 29.47 -1.54 16.47
C ALA A 140 29.54 -0.35 15.51
N LEU A 141 28.48 0.45 15.44
CA LEU A 141 28.42 1.65 14.61
C LEU A 141 29.39 2.75 15.06
N TYR A 142 29.57 2.94 16.38
CA TYR A 142 30.56 3.88 16.86
C TYR A 142 31.99 3.43 16.59
N SER A 143 32.27 2.14 16.78
CA SER A 143 33.58 1.57 16.42
C SER A 143 33.87 1.78 14.93
N ARG A 144 32.84 1.66 14.09
CA ARG A 144 32.90 1.96 12.65
C ARG A 144 33.19 3.42 12.37
N PHE A 145 32.46 4.33 13.01
CA PHE A 145 32.68 5.76 12.89
C PHE A 145 34.13 6.14 13.26
N LYS A 146 34.66 5.57 14.34
CA LYS A 146 36.07 5.77 14.75
C LYS A 146 37.09 5.22 13.77
N PHE A 147 36.81 4.08 13.15
CA PHE A 147 37.66 3.55 12.08
C PHE A 147 37.75 4.52 10.90
N ILE A 148 36.61 5.06 10.45
CA ILE A 148 36.55 6.03 9.34
C ILE A 148 37.25 7.33 9.73
N GLU A 149 37.00 7.87 10.91
CA GLU A 149 37.65 9.08 11.43
C GLU A 149 39.18 8.93 11.43
N ASN A 150 39.70 7.81 11.92
CA ASN A 150 41.14 7.54 11.95
C ASN A 150 41.74 7.43 10.55
N LYS A 151 41.02 6.82 9.59
CA LYS A 151 41.44 6.76 8.19
C LYS A 151 41.50 8.16 7.59
N ALA A 152 40.46 8.98 7.76
CA ALA A 152 40.40 10.35 7.25
C ALA A 152 41.50 11.25 7.82
N ARG A 153 41.81 11.13 9.12
CA ARG A 153 42.90 11.89 9.75
C ARG A 153 44.27 11.63 9.15
N ARG A 154 44.56 10.38 8.80
CA ARG A 154 45.85 10.01 8.16
C ARG A 154 46.05 10.69 6.80
N PHE A 155 44.96 11.07 6.13
CA PHE A 155 45.01 11.73 4.82
C PHE A 155 44.91 13.26 4.90
N ASN A 156 44.07 13.82 5.80
CA ASN A 156 43.67 15.25 5.73
C ASN A 156 43.92 16.08 7.01
N GLY A 157 44.55 15.54 8.06
CA GLY A 157 44.96 16.31 9.25
C GLY A 157 43.84 16.94 10.09
N GLN A 158 42.57 16.54 9.91
CA GLN A 158 41.42 17.14 10.61
C GLN A 158 41.40 16.90 12.13
N SER A 159 40.87 17.87 12.88
CA SER A 159 40.74 17.86 14.34
C SER A 159 39.70 16.85 14.86
N LYS A 160 39.77 16.56 16.16
CA LYS A 160 38.95 15.56 16.86
C LYS A 160 37.57 16.13 17.19
N ILE A 161 36.51 15.54 16.62
CA ILE A 161 35.13 15.88 17.00
C ILE A 161 34.82 15.31 18.39
N SER A 162 34.02 16.05 19.15
CA SER A 162 33.59 15.70 20.52
C SER A 162 32.84 14.36 20.58
N ASN A 163 33.08 13.58 21.65
CA ASN A 163 32.89 12.12 21.72
C ASN A 163 32.08 11.63 22.93
N LYS A 164 30.87 12.16 23.17
CA LYS A 164 30.00 11.56 24.17
C LYS A 164 29.09 10.51 23.52
N LEU A 165 29.61 9.29 23.40
CA LEU A 165 28.76 8.12 23.21
C LEU A 165 28.11 7.78 24.56
N LYS A 166 26.82 8.09 24.74
CA LYS A 166 26.01 7.52 25.83
C LYS A 166 24.51 7.80 25.69
N ARG A 167 23.86 7.34 24.60
CA ARG A 167 22.40 7.07 24.69
C ARG A 167 22.10 5.96 25.71
N ARG A 168 23.11 5.16 26.08
CA ARG A 168 23.06 4.20 27.21
C ARG A 168 22.96 4.93 28.56
N GLY A 169 21.73 5.12 29.02
CA GLY A 169 21.40 5.58 30.37
C GLY A 169 20.31 6.65 30.42
N SER A 170 19.99 7.29 29.28
CA SER A 170 18.91 8.27 29.18
C SER A 170 17.62 7.56 28.75
N LEU A 171 16.74 7.34 29.73
CA LEU A 171 15.30 7.09 29.59
C LEU A 171 14.90 5.84 28.78
N PHE A 172 14.89 4.69 29.45
CA PHE A 172 13.97 3.61 29.06
C PHE A 172 12.59 3.95 29.61
N ASP A 173 11.88 4.85 28.94
CA ASP A 173 10.49 5.03 29.29
C ASP A 173 9.74 3.75 28.95
N THR A 174 9.07 3.21 29.95
CA THR A 174 8.21 2.05 29.77
C THR A 174 6.90 2.53 29.13
N SER A 175 6.53 1.92 28.01
CA SER A 175 5.19 2.10 27.46
C SER A 175 4.16 1.53 28.44
N SER A 176 2.99 2.15 28.52
CA SER A 176 1.84 1.61 29.26
C SER A 176 1.25 0.38 28.59
N TRP A 177 1.73 -0.01 27.41
CA TRP A 177 1.27 -1.17 26.65
C TRP A 177 1.87 -2.48 27.17
N ASN A 178 1.00 -3.47 27.37
CA ASN A 178 1.40 -4.87 27.56
C ASN A 178 1.38 -5.59 26.20
N PRO A 179 2.53 -6.03 25.67
CA PRO A 179 2.60 -6.73 24.39
C PRO A 179 1.74 -7.97 24.38
N THR A 180 1.05 -8.24 23.27
CA THR A 180 0.26 -9.45 23.16
C THR A 180 0.98 -10.58 22.44
N LEU A 181 2.09 -10.27 21.75
CA LEU A 181 2.81 -11.16 20.85
C LEU A 181 1.91 -11.73 19.73
N ASN A 182 0.83 -11.03 19.41
CA ASN A 182 -0.11 -11.41 18.35
C ASN A 182 0.18 -10.60 17.08
N ASN A 183 0.07 -11.24 15.92
CA ASN A 183 0.23 -10.59 14.63
C ASN A 183 -0.67 -9.35 14.45
N SER A 184 -1.79 -9.27 15.18
CA SER A 184 -2.73 -8.14 15.09
C SER A 184 -2.24 -6.85 15.77
N THR A 185 -1.32 -6.93 16.73
CA THR A 185 -0.76 -5.76 17.46
C THR A 185 0.75 -5.62 17.30
N LEU A 186 1.44 -6.67 16.85
CA LEU A 186 2.89 -6.68 16.71
C LEU A 186 3.46 -5.52 15.88
N PRO A 187 2.85 -5.08 14.75
CA PRO A 187 3.34 -3.91 14.03
C PRO A 187 3.42 -2.65 14.90
N ASN A 188 2.42 -2.42 15.75
CA ASN A 188 2.37 -1.27 16.67
C ASN A 188 3.37 -1.43 17.81
N GLU A 189 3.53 -2.65 18.33
CA GLU A 189 4.54 -2.98 19.35
C GLU A 189 5.95 -2.65 18.86
N LEU A 190 6.30 -3.09 17.65
CA LEU A 190 7.60 -2.82 17.02
C LEU A 190 7.77 -1.33 16.69
N LEU A 191 6.70 -0.65 16.30
CA LEU A 191 6.70 0.78 16.06
C LEU A 191 6.98 1.57 17.36
N ILE A 192 6.37 1.18 18.48
CA ILE A 192 6.64 1.76 19.81
C ILE A 192 8.09 1.50 20.23
N GLU A 193 8.60 0.28 20.06
CA GLU A 193 10.01 -0.03 20.35
C GLU A 193 10.97 0.82 19.51
N SER A 194 10.61 1.13 18.26
CA SER A 194 11.43 1.97 17.36
C SER A 194 11.57 3.43 17.86
N LEU A 195 10.61 3.91 18.65
CA LEU A 195 10.70 5.20 19.35
C LEU A 195 11.64 5.15 20.58
N GLY A 196 12.10 3.95 20.96
CA GLY A 196 12.99 3.73 22.10
C GLY A 196 12.30 3.34 23.41
N PHE A 197 10.98 3.15 23.39
CA PHE A 197 10.24 2.69 24.56
C PHE A 197 10.51 1.21 24.84
N MET A 198 10.55 0.86 26.13
CA MET A 198 10.49 -0.54 26.54
C MET A 198 9.05 -0.96 26.70
N LEU A 199 8.72 -2.13 26.17
CA LEU A 199 7.41 -2.73 26.40
C LEU A 199 7.39 -3.51 27.71
N SER A 200 6.23 -3.53 28.36
CA SER A 200 6.00 -4.27 29.60
C SER A 200 6.01 -5.79 29.38
N ARG A 201 5.83 -6.58 30.45
CA ARG A 201 5.76 -8.04 30.33
C ARG A 201 4.57 -8.43 29.43
N PRO A 202 4.74 -9.36 28.47
CA PRO A 202 3.65 -9.73 27.57
C PRO A 202 2.44 -10.34 28.26
N GLU A 203 1.25 -9.93 27.82
CA GLU A 203 -0.06 -10.48 28.20
C GLU A 203 -0.75 -11.02 26.94
N ARG A 204 -0.74 -12.35 26.77
CA ARG A 204 -1.27 -12.97 25.55
C ARG A 204 -2.79 -12.89 25.49
N ILE A 205 -3.32 -12.58 24.30
CA ILE A 205 -4.75 -12.71 24.00
C ILE A 205 -5.16 -14.18 24.17
N LYS A 206 -6.31 -14.43 24.80
CA LYS A 206 -6.82 -15.79 25.00
C LYS A 206 -7.15 -16.44 23.65
N ASN A 207 -6.95 -17.75 23.55
CA ASN A 207 -7.35 -18.49 22.36
C ASN A 207 -8.88 -18.46 22.22
N GLY A 208 -9.37 -18.21 21.00
CA GLY A 208 -10.82 -18.13 20.76
C GLY A 208 -11.48 -16.84 21.28
N SER A 209 -10.69 -15.83 21.67
CA SER A 209 -11.19 -14.52 22.04
C SER A 209 -12.18 -13.95 21.03
N SER A 210 -13.18 -13.25 21.54
CA SER A 210 -14.24 -12.71 20.70
C SER A 210 -13.69 -11.66 19.72
N LYS A 211 -14.37 -11.48 18.59
CA LYS A 211 -14.07 -10.38 17.65
C LYS A 211 -14.01 -9.01 18.34
N ARG A 212 -14.87 -8.78 19.33
CA ARG A 212 -14.93 -7.53 20.10
C ARG A 212 -13.66 -7.32 20.91
N GLU A 213 -13.12 -8.36 21.52
CA GLU A 213 -11.89 -8.33 22.31
C GLU A 213 -10.69 -7.98 21.42
N PHE A 214 -10.56 -8.62 20.25
CA PHE A 214 -9.53 -8.26 19.27
C PHE A 214 -9.64 -6.81 18.82
N ILE A 215 -10.85 -6.33 18.50
CA ILE A 215 -11.07 -4.94 18.09
C ILE A 215 -10.62 -3.97 19.18
N ASN A 216 -10.95 -4.24 20.45
CA ASN A 216 -10.53 -3.40 21.56
C ASN A 216 -9.00 -3.36 21.67
N ILE A 217 -8.37 -4.53 21.74
CA ILE A 217 -6.91 -4.65 21.90
C ILE A 217 -6.16 -4.00 20.71
N ILE A 218 -6.67 -4.12 19.49
CA ILE A 218 -6.07 -3.46 18.31
C ILE A 218 -6.14 -1.94 18.47
N ILE A 219 -7.30 -1.37 18.83
CA ILE A 219 -7.46 0.07 19.10
C ILE A 219 -6.53 0.51 20.23
N ASP A 220 -6.52 -0.22 21.35
CA ASP A 220 -5.70 0.11 22.52
C ASP A 220 -4.19 0.13 22.16
N SER A 221 -3.75 -0.74 21.23
CA SER A 221 -2.37 -0.74 20.74
C SER A 221 -2.03 0.49 19.88
N VAL A 222 -3.01 1.03 19.14
CA VAL A 222 -2.87 2.27 18.37
C VAL A 222 -2.81 3.47 19.33
N ASP A 223 -3.72 3.54 20.30
CA ASP A 223 -3.74 4.59 21.32
C ASP A 223 -2.45 4.59 22.15
N ALA A 224 -1.88 3.41 22.44
CA ALA A 224 -0.59 3.29 23.11
C ALA A 224 0.56 3.94 22.31
N TYR A 225 0.57 3.77 20.98
CA TYR A 225 1.55 4.44 20.13
C TYR A 225 1.34 5.96 20.14
N VAL A 226 0.09 6.43 19.98
CA VAL A 226 -0.25 7.86 20.04
C VAL A 226 0.20 8.49 21.35
N ASN A 227 -0.01 7.80 22.48
CA ASN A 227 0.46 8.24 23.79
C ASN A 227 2.00 8.35 23.87
N CYS A 228 2.73 7.42 23.24
CA CYS A 228 4.20 7.48 23.18
C CYS A 228 4.68 8.67 22.33
N VAL A 229 4.04 8.91 21.18
CA VAL A 229 4.30 10.05 20.29
C VAL A 229 4.05 11.38 21.01
N ASN A 230 2.92 11.50 21.71
CA ASN A 230 2.60 12.69 22.51
C ASN A 230 3.62 12.95 23.63
N LYS A 231 4.09 11.91 24.33
CA LYS A 231 5.15 12.05 25.36
C LYS A 231 6.47 12.58 24.79
N LEU A 232 6.74 12.30 23.52
CA LEU A 232 7.92 12.80 22.81
C LEU A 232 7.69 14.17 22.15
N ASN A 233 6.52 14.78 22.32
CA ASN A 233 6.10 16.02 21.64
C ASN A 233 6.20 15.93 20.11
N ILE A 234 6.03 14.73 19.54
CA ILE A 234 6.01 14.52 18.09
C ILE A 234 4.56 14.70 17.61
N PRO A 235 4.32 15.28 16.42
CA PRO A 235 2.98 15.36 15.84
C PRO A 235 2.32 13.98 15.72
N VAL A 236 1.06 13.88 16.17
CA VAL A 236 0.26 12.67 16.00
C VAL A 236 -0.03 12.46 14.51
N PRO A 237 0.14 11.24 13.97
CA PRO A 237 -0.14 10.99 12.56
C PRO A 237 -1.63 11.16 12.25
N THR A 238 -1.92 11.82 11.13
CA THR A 238 -3.27 11.93 10.54
C THR A 238 -3.66 10.70 9.72
N GLU A 239 -2.69 9.81 9.49
CA GLU A 239 -2.81 8.61 8.68
C GLU A 239 -2.82 7.33 9.52
N ILE A 240 -3.62 6.35 9.10
CA ILE A 240 -3.64 4.98 9.65
C ILE A 240 -3.44 3.92 8.55
N LEU A 241 -2.70 2.86 8.88
CA LEU A 241 -2.54 1.69 8.02
C LEU A 241 -3.62 0.65 8.32
N LEU A 242 -4.49 0.34 7.36
CA LEU A 242 -5.48 -0.73 7.44
C LEU A 242 -5.03 -1.90 6.58
N TYR A 243 -4.93 -3.09 7.17
CA TYR A 243 -4.46 -4.27 6.42
C TYR A 243 -5.26 -5.54 6.69
N ALA A 244 -5.38 -6.38 5.67
CA ALA A 244 -5.93 -7.72 5.79
C ALA A 244 -5.03 -8.72 5.07
N PRO A 245 -4.58 -9.79 5.74
CA PRO A 245 -3.82 -10.83 5.07
C PRO A 245 -4.62 -11.47 3.93
N GLY A 246 -4.06 -11.40 2.72
CA GLY A 246 -4.64 -11.98 1.51
C GLY A 246 -4.35 -13.47 1.36
N MET A 247 -4.86 -14.06 0.28
CA MET A 247 -4.52 -15.35 -0.30
C MET A 247 -4.81 -15.24 -1.81
N HIS A 248 -4.24 -16.11 -2.64
CA HIS A 248 -4.59 -16.18 -4.05
C HIS A 248 -6.11 -16.26 -4.24
N SER A 249 -6.63 -15.46 -5.17
CA SER A 249 -8.06 -15.20 -5.38
C SER A 249 -8.89 -16.47 -5.56
N PHE A 250 -8.37 -17.47 -6.25
CA PHE A 250 -9.04 -18.76 -6.45
C PHE A 250 -9.31 -19.50 -5.13
N LEU A 251 -8.49 -19.31 -4.09
CA LEU A 251 -8.67 -19.93 -2.78
C LEU A 251 -9.87 -19.36 -2.02
N TYR A 252 -10.45 -18.23 -2.42
CA TYR A 252 -11.66 -17.73 -1.78
C TYR A 252 -12.93 -18.46 -2.21
N ASP A 253 -12.88 -19.13 -3.37
CA ASP A 253 -13.94 -20.00 -3.87
C ASP A 253 -13.90 -21.37 -3.16
N LYS A 254 -14.94 -21.67 -2.37
CA LYS A 254 -15.02 -22.94 -1.61
C LYS A 254 -15.16 -24.16 -2.50
N ASN A 255 -15.57 -23.96 -3.75
CA ASN A 255 -15.85 -25.03 -4.69
C ASN A 255 -14.65 -25.31 -5.61
N HIS A 256 -13.53 -24.60 -5.44
CA HIS A 256 -12.34 -24.82 -6.24
C HIS A 256 -11.69 -26.18 -5.95
N ASP A 257 -11.23 -26.87 -7.00
CA ASP A 257 -10.68 -28.24 -6.97
C ASP A 257 -9.54 -28.43 -5.96
N PHE A 258 -8.78 -27.37 -5.68
CA PHE A 258 -7.79 -27.33 -4.60
C PHE A 258 -8.32 -27.87 -3.26
N TYR A 259 -9.56 -27.53 -2.90
CA TYR A 259 -10.17 -27.96 -1.63
C TYR A 259 -10.61 -29.42 -1.64
N GLU A 260 -10.85 -30.00 -2.81
CA GLU A 260 -11.05 -31.43 -2.97
C GLU A 260 -9.72 -32.16 -2.83
N LEU A 261 -8.69 -31.71 -3.54
CA LEU A 261 -7.34 -32.28 -3.52
C LEU A 261 -6.75 -32.36 -2.10
N ILE A 262 -6.75 -31.26 -1.34
CA ILE A 262 -6.20 -31.27 0.03
C ILE A 262 -7.08 -32.02 1.04
N GLY A 263 -8.29 -32.40 0.63
CA GLY A 263 -9.30 -33.05 1.45
C GLY A 263 -9.52 -34.51 1.14
N GLU A 264 -8.81 -35.10 0.16
CA GLU A 264 -9.02 -36.46 -0.34
C GLU A 264 -8.96 -37.51 0.80
N ASP A 265 -7.96 -37.39 1.68
CA ASP A 265 -7.75 -38.28 2.83
C ASP A 265 -8.37 -37.77 4.16
N LEU A 266 -9.24 -36.75 4.09
CA LEU A 266 -9.82 -36.10 5.26
C LEU A 266 -11.31 -36.39 5.39
N ASN A 267 -11.76 -36.68 6.61
CA ASN A 267 -13.19 -36.71 6.90
C ASN A 267 -13.79 -35.28 6.87
N SER A 268 -15.12 -35.18 6.92
CA SER A 268 -15.84 -33.91 6.83
C SER A 268 -15.44 -32.89 7.90
N ASP A 269 -15.22 -33.34 9.13
CA ASP A 269 -14.84 -32.50 10.27
C ASP A 269 -13.39 -32.00 10.14
N GLU A 270 -12.46 -32.87 9.73
CA GLU A 270 -11.08 -32.54 9.42
C GLU A 270 -10.99 -31.51 8.29
N LYS A 271 -11.69 -31.78 7.17
CA LYS A 271 -11.76 -30.87 6.02
C LYS A 271 -12.33 -29.51 6.43
N ARG A 272 -13.40 -29.50 7.23
CA ARG A 272 -14.00 -28.26 7.74
C ARG A 272 -13.04 -27.47 8.63
N PHE A 273 -12.30 -28.12 9.52
CA PHE A 273 -11.34 -27.48 10.41
C PHE A 273 -10.13 -26.94 9.62
N LEU A 274 -9.57 -27.72 8.70
CA LEU A 274 -8.46 -27.28 7.84
C LEU A 274 -8.85 -26.05 7.03
N ILE A 275 -9.98 -26.11 6.31
CA ILE A 275 -10.39 -25.04 5.39
C ILE A 275 -10.82 -23.78 6.17
N ASN A 276 -11.75 -23.92 7.13
CA ASN A 276 -12.32 -22.74 7.79
C ASN A 276 -11.50 -22.26 8.99
N GLY A 277 -10.79 -23.17 9.66
CA GLY A 277 -10.01 -22.86 10.86
C GLY A 277 -8.58 -22.43 10.58
N VAL A 278 -7.88 -23.16 9.69
CA VAL A 278 -6.47 -22.91 9.37
C VAL A 278 -6.33 -21.96 8.19
N LEU A 279 -6.86 -22.32 7.02
CA LEU A 279 -6.61 -21.58 5.78
C LEU A 279 -7.36 -20.23 5.76
N ARG A 280 -8.69 -20.29 5.85
CA ARG A 280 -9.55 -19.09 5.71
C ARG A 280 -9.61 -18.25 6.98
N ASN A 281 -9.69 -18.89 8.15
CA ASN A 281 -9.78 -18.28 9.47
C ASN A 281 -10.52 -16.91 9.48
N PRO A 282 -11.86 -16.85 9.53
CA PRO A 282 -12.59 -15.60 9.24
C PRO A 282 -12.35 -14.44 10.23
N GLY A 283 -11.77 -14.71 11.40
CA GLY A 283 -11.48 -13.71 12.43
C GLY A 283 -10.09 -13.11 12.33
N TYR A 284 -9.48 -12.89 13.50
CA TYR A 284 -8.11 -12.38 13.66
C TYR A 284 -7.13 -13.47 14.09
N SER A 285 -7.59 -14.41 14.90
CA SER A 285 -6.86 -15.57 15.38
C SER A 285 -7.84 -16.59 15.96
N GLY A 286 -7.45 -17.87 15.95
CA GLY A 286 -8.23 -18.97 16.50
C GLY A 286 -9.50 -19.25 15.70
N PHE A 287 -9.99 -20.48 15.79
CA PHE A 287 -11.29 -20.86 15.24
C PHE A 287 -11.88 -21.95 16.12
N MET A 288 -13.10 -21.74 16.60
CA MET A 288 -13.82 -22.77 17.33
C MET A 288 -14.65 -23.57 16.33
N VAL A 289 -14.36 -24.85 16.22
CA VAL A 289 -15.22 -25.80 15.50
C VAL A 289 -15.91 -26.66 16.54
N ASN A 290 -17.24 -26.71 16.49
CA ASN A 290 -17.99 -27.75 17.16
C ASN A 290 -17.80 -29.04 16.36
N LEU A 291 -16.87 -29.88 16.80
CA LEU A 291 -16.60 -31.19 16.22
C LEU A 291 -17.57 -32.19 16.85
N GLN A 292 -18.11 -33.11 16.06
CA GLN A 292 -18.97 -34.19 16.56
C GLN A 292 -18.13 -35.42 16.96
N LEU A 293 -16.96 -35.19 17.55
CA LEU A 293 -15.96 -36.21 17.81
C LEU A 293 -15.43 -36.11 19.25
N GLU A 294 -15.04 -37.26 19.80
CA GLU A 294 -14.32 -37.33 21.09
C GLU A 294 -12.98 -36.59 21.01
N GLU A 295 -12.60 -35.91 22.09
CA GLU A 295 -11.38 -35.08 22.17
C GLU A 295 -10.09 -35.85 21.87
N SER A 296 -10.08 -37.17 22.12
CA SER A 296 -8.99 -38.10 21.79
C SER A 296 -8.68 -38.15 20.29
N LYS A 297 -9.72 -38.12 19.44
CA LYS A 297 -9.60 -38.19 17.97
C LYS A 297 -9.15 -36.87 17.34
N ILE A 298 -9.33 -35.73 18.03
CA ILE A 298 -8.87 -34.41 17.56
C ILE A 298 -7.35 -34.36 17.48
N LYS A 299 -6.65 -35.02 18.43
CA LYS A 299 -5.18 -35.07 18.41
C LYS A 299 -4.63 -35.82 17.19
N ASP A 300 -5.41 -36.73 16.62
CA ASP A 300 -5.01 -37.47 15.42
C ASP A 300 -5.05 -36.60 14.15
N PHE A 301 -5.88 -35.54 14.12
CA PHE A 301 -5.92 -34.59 12.99
C PHE A 301 -4.52 -34.01 12.71
N PHE A 302 -3.88 -33.53 13.77
CA PHE A 302 -2.58 -32.87 13.71
C PHE A 302 -1.42 -33.82 13.39
N LYS A 303 -1.62 -35.15 13.45
CA LYS A 303 -0.62 -36.14 13.04
C LYS A 303 -0.55 -36.32 11.53
N LYS A 304 -1.60 -35.98 10.78
CA LYS A 304 -1.61 -36.11 9.32
C LYS A 304 -0.62 -35.10 8.69
N PRO A 305 0.21 -35.50 7.72
CA PRO A 305 1.22 -34.62 7.11
C PRO A 305 0.66 -33.32 6.53
N ILE A 306 -0.53 -33.38 5.89
CA ILE A 306 -1.18 -32.22 5.27
C ILE A 306 -1.50 -31.09 6.27
N PHE A 307 -1.92 -31.45 7.49
CA PHE A 307 -2.16 -30.47 8.56
C PHE A 307 -0.86 -29.80 8.98
N SER A 308 0.17 -30.61 9.24
CA SER A 308 1.48 -30.10 9.64
C SER A 308 2.07 -29.15 8.60
N TYR A 309 1.99 -29.52 7.32
CA TYR A 309 2.45 -28.70 6.19
C TYR A 309 1.68 -27.39 6.07
N LEU A 310 0.35 -27.43 5.97
CA LEU A 310 -0.47 -26.23 5.74
C LEU A 310 -0.52 -25.30 6.97
N ILE A 311 -0.48 -25.83 8.19
CA ILE A 311 -0.36 -25.02 9.41
C ILE A 311 1.00 -24.32 9.45
N ALA A 312 2.09 -25.03 9.13
CA ALA A 312 3.42 -24.44 9.10
C ALA A 312 3.52 -23.34 8.04
N MET A 313 3.09 -23.64 6.80
CA MET A 313 3.05 -22.66 5.71
C MET A 313 2.22 -21.44 6.11
N ARG A 314 0.97 -21.63 6.52
CA ARG A 314 0.08 -20.52 6.86
C ARG A 314 0.64 -19.68 8.00
N ARG A 315 1.25 -20.29 9.01
CA ARG A 315 1.89 -19.57 10.11
C ARG A 315 3.08 -18.74 9.60
N SER A 316 3.93 -19.28 8.75
CA SER A 316 5.09 -18.58 8.20
C SER A 316 4.67 -17.40 7.32
N GLU A 317 3.71 -17.60 6.41
CA GLU A 317 3.21 -16.53 5.56
C GLU A 317 2.52 -15.40 6.35
N MET A 318 1.73 -15.73 7.37
CA MET A 318 1.13 -14.73 8.26
C MET A 318 2.19 -13.92 9.01
N ARG A 319 3.31 -14.55 9.39
CA ARG A 319 4.43 -13.84 10.02
C ARG A 319 5.15 -12.93 9.02
N LEU A 320 5.37 -13.38 7.78
CA LEU A 320 5.95 -12.55 6.72
C LEU A 320 5.05 -11.37 6.35
N THR A 321 3.73 -11.57 6.25
CA THR A 321 2.76 -10.48 6.08
C THR A 321 2.89 -9.48 7.24
N THR A 322 2.95 -9.96 8.49
CA THR A 322 3.11 -9.08 9.66
C THR A 322 4.42 -8.30 9.62
N ALA A 323 5.50 -8.92 9.15
CA ALA A 323 6.79 -8.27 8.95
C ALA A 323 6.71 -7.17 7.88
N ALA A 324 6.09 -7.43 6.74
CA ALA A 324 5.83 -6.44 5.70
C ALA A 324 5.06 -5.23 6.25
N ILE A 325 3.96 -5.46 6.98
CA ILE A 325 3.19 -4.38 7.62
C ILE A 325 4.03 -3.61 8.64
N SER A 326 4.85 -4.30 9.43
CA SER A 326 5.74 -3.65 10.39
C SER A 326 6.74 -2.73 9.70
N LEU A 327 7.34 -3.17 8.58
CA LEU A 327 8.25 -2.35 7.78
C LEU A 327 7.55 -1.12 7.20
N LEU A 328 6.34 -1.27 6.66
CA LEU A 328 5.57 -0.14 6.13
C LEU A 328 5.23 0.86 7.24
N SER A 329 4.75 0.38 8.39
CA SER A 329 4.48 1.22 9.57
C SER A 329 5.72 1.96 10.05
N LEU A 330 6.91 1.35 10.02
CA LEU A 330 8.17 2.00 10.40
C LEU A 330 8.63 3.05 9.38
N ASN A 331 8.44 2.78 8.10
CA ASN A 331 8.80 3.67 7.01
C ASN A 331 7.88 4.90 6.95
N LYS A 332 6.57 4.70 7.13
CA LYS A 332 5.56 5.77 7.13
C LYS A 332 5.33 6.41 8.51
N LYS A 333 5.75 5.74 9.59
CA LYS A 333 5.57 6.14 11.00
C LYS A 333 4.11 6.26 11.43
N ILE A 334 3.30 5.36 10.89
CA ILE A 334 1.87 5.31 11.14
C ILE A 334 1.53 3.98 11.84
N PRO A 335 0.62 4.00 12.82
CA PRO A 335 0.14 2.78 13.43
C PRO A 335 -0.68 1.95 12.43
N ALA A 336 -0.85 0.67 12.72
CA ALA A 336 -1.58 -0.29 11.90
C ALA A 336 -2.77 -0.89 12.63
N ILE A 337 -3.89 -1.03 11.92
CA ILE A 337 -5.07 -1.76 12.32
C ILE A 337 -5.19 -2.99 11.41
N ARG A 338 -5.10 -4.16 12.03
CA ARG A 338 -5.44 -5.41 11.35
C ARG A 338 -6.95 -5.49 11.18
N MET A 339 -7.39 -5.87 10.00
CA MET A 339 -8.77 -6.17 9.64
C MET A 339 -8.99 -7.70 9.66
N PRO A 340 -10.22 -8.19 9.87
CA PRO A 340 -10.47 -9.62 9.96
C PRO A 340 -10.35 -10.27 8.57
N ASN A 341 -9.83 -11.50 8.48
CA ASN A 341 -9.61 -12.14 7.17
C ASN A 341 -10.91 -12.35 6.38
N SER A 342 -12.07 -12.39 7.08
CA SER A 342 -13.38 -12.51 6.44
C SER A 342 -13.72 -11.42 5.45
N ILE A 343 -13.07 -10.25 5.47
CA ILE A 343 -13.30 -9.24 4.43
C ILE A 343 -12.96 -9.77 3.03
N ASN A 344 -12.01 -10.70 2.92
CA ASN A 344 -11.58 -11.29 1.64
C ASN A 344 -12.50 -12.42 1.15
N HIS A 345 -13.50 -12.81 1.94
CA HIS A 345 -14.31 -14.01 1.67
C HIS A 345 -15.48 -13.80 0.70
N TYR A 346 -15.63 -12.59 0.16
CA TYR A 346 -16.81 -12.16 -0.60
C TYR A 346 -16.56 -12.06 -2.11
N GLY A 347 -15.58 -12.79 -2.64
CA GLY A 347 -15.25 -12.80 -4.08
C GLY A 347 -16.43 -13.11 -5.00
N ASN A 348 -17.37 -13.97 -4.60
CA ASN A 348 -18.58 -14.25 -5.39
C ASN A 348 -19.51 -13.03 -5.54
N ILE A 349 -19.56 -12.15 -4.53
CA ILE A 349 -20.33 -10.91 -4.62
C ILE A 349 -19.63 -9.95 -5.59
N LEU A 350 -18.29 -9.86 -5.53
CA LEU A 350 -17.50 -9.04 -6.44
C LEU A 350 -17.63 -9.52 -7.89
N LYS A 351 -17.50 -10.83 -8.16
CA LYS A 351 -17.77 -11.46 -9.47
C LYS A 351 -19.16 -11.09 -10.01
N ARG A 352 -20.18 -11.16 -9.14
CA ARG A 352 -21.55 -10.79 -9.52
C ARG A 352 -21.69 -9.30 -9.85
N ILE A 353 -21.07 -8.41 -9.06
CA ILE A 353 -21.09 -6.97 -9.31
C ILE A 353 -20.45 -6.66 -10.66
N GLU A 354 -19.30 -7.25 -10.94
CA GLU A 354 -18.60 -7.08 -12.21
C GLU A 354 -19.42 -7.62 -13.39
N GLY A 355 -19.97 -8.83 -13.30
CA GLY A 355 -20.85 -9.39 -14.34
C GLY A 355 -22.08 -8.52 -14.62
N LEU A 356 -22.74 -8.02 -13.57
CA LEU A 356 -23.89 -7.11 -13.73
C LEU A 356 -23.50 -5.76 -14.36
N SER A 357 -22.28 -5.28 -14.11
CA SER A 357 -21.81 -4.03 -14.74
C SER A 357 -21.67 -4.16 -16.25
N PHE A 358 -21.26 -5.34 -16.74
CA PHE A 358 -21.21 -5.65 -18.18
C PHE A 358 -22.61 -5.83 -18.78
N GLU A 359 -23.46 -6.59 -18.10
CA GLU A 359 -24.77 -6.99 -18.65
C GLU A 359 -25.80 -5.85 -18.63
N LYS A 360 -25.77 -5.01 -17.59
CA LYS A 360 -26.86 -4.07 -17.29
C LYS A 360 -26.40 -2.64 -16.99
N GLY A 361 -25.14 -2.44 -16.58
CA GLY A 361 -24.60 -1.13 -16.22
C GLY A 361 -24.84 -0.72 -14.76
N LEU A 362 -24.27 0.41 -14.36
CA LEU A 362 -24.18 0.85 -12.95
C LEU A 362 -25.53 1.30 -12.35
N ASN A 363 -26.46 1.75 -13.18
CA ASN A 363 -27.77 2.28 -12.73
C ASN A 363 -28.81 1.16 -12.56
N ASP A 364 -28.48 -0.08 -12.90
CA ASP A 364 -29.43 -1.19 -12.79
C ASP A 364 -29.73 -1.55 -11.32
N PRO A 365 -31.01 -1.78 -10.97
CA PRO A 365 -31.40 -2.14 -9.59
C PRO A 365 -30.70 -3.39 -9.04
N ASP A 366 -30.41 -4.41 -9.85
CA ASP A 366 -29.72 -5.62 -9.39
C ASP A 366 -28.24 -5.35 -9.12
N PHE A 367 -27.60 -4.51 -9.92
CA PHE A 367 -26.24 -4.04 -9.68
C PHE A 367 -26.17 -3.28 -8.35
N ILE A 368 -27.04 -2.27 -8.17
CA ILE A 368 -27.09 -1.45 -6.95
C ILE A 368 -27.35 -2.33 -5.70
N LYS A 369 -28.29 -3.28 -5.80
CA LYS A 369 -28.58 -4.23 -4.72
C LYS A 369 -27.36 -5.08 -4.37
N SER A 370 -26.59 -5.52 -5.36
CA SER A 370 -25.37 -6.31 -5.16
C SER A 370 -24.26 -5.48 -4.50
N ALA A 371 -24.07 -4.22 -4.94
CA ALA A 371 -23.13 -3.27 -4.32
C ALA A 371 -23.50 -2.94 -2.86
N LYS A 372 -24.79 -2.70 -2.56
CA LYS A 372 -25.29 -2.52 -1.19
C LYS A 372 -25.06 -3.76 -0.32
N THR A 373 -25.23 -4.95 -0.90
CA THR A 373 -24.97 -6.21 -0.22
C THR A 373 -23.48 -6.33 0.15
N PHE A 374 -22.58 -6.05 -0.78
CA PHE A 374 -21.14 -5.99 -0.53
C PHE A 374 -20.80 -5.04 0.62
N ASN A 375 -21.29 -3.79 0.55
CA ASN A 375 -21.05 -2.80 1.59
C ASN A 375 -21.57 -3.27 2.96
N THR A 376 -22.75 -3.88 3.01
CA THR A 376 -23.35 -4.41 4.25
C THR A 376 -22.49 -5.51 4.88
N VAL A 377 -22.07 -6.51 4.09
CA VAL A 377 -21.29 -7.63 4.62
C VAL A 377 -19.90 -7.19 5.07
N ILE A 378 -19.26 -6.28 4.33
CA ILE A 378 -17.95 -5.74 4.71
C ILE A 378 -18.07 -4.86 5.96
N ARG A 379 -19.03 -3.93 6.04
CA ARG A 379 -19.24 -3.08 7.24
C ARG A 379 -19.49 -3.93 8.49
N ARG A 380 -20.23 -5.04 8.35
CA ARG A 380 -20.42 -6.02 9.43
C ARG A 380 -19.13 -6.76 9.77
N ALA A 381 -18.34 -7.16 8.78
CA ALA A 381 -17.04 -7.81 8.96
C ALA A 381 -16.03 -6.89 9.66
N ILE A 382 -15.96 -5.59 9.33
CA ILE A 382 -15.10 -4.61 10.03
C ILE A 382 -15.62 -4.36 11.46
N GLY A 383 -16.92 -4.12 11.60
CA GLY A 383 -17.56 -3.79 12.88
C GLY A 383 -17.62 -2.27 13.15
N ASN A 384 -18.68 -1.83 13.83
CA ASN A 384 -18.96 -0.40 14.01
C ASN A 384 -17.88 0.34 14.79
N LYS A 385 -17.35 -0.27 15.88
CA LYS A 385 -16.34 0.38 16.73
C LYS A 385 -15.08 0.76 15.95
N LEU A 386 -14.54 -0.12 15.11
CA LEU A 386 -13.38 0.19 14.26
C LEU A 386 -13.70 1.30 13.26
N ARG A 387 -14.83 1.21 12.54
CA ARG A 387 -15.22 2.23 11.55
C ARG A 387 -15.34 3.62 12.19
N THR A 388 -16.04 3.72 13.31
CA THR A 388 -16.19 4.99 14.05
C THR A 388 -14.85 5.50 14.57
N TYR A 389 -14.01 4.62 15.11
CA TYR A 389 -12.67 5.01 15.56
C TYR A 389 -11.81 5.57 14.42
N ILE A 390 -11.82 4.92 13.24
CA ILE A 390 -11.05 5.38 12.09
C ILE A 390 -11.56 6.75 11.62
N SER A 391 -12.88 6.87 11.35
CA SER A 391 -13.48 8.11 10.83
C SER A 391 -13.34 9.32 11.76
N ASN A 392 -13.25 9.10 13.07
CA ASN A 392 -13.15 10.22 14.02
C ASN A 392 -11.71 10.70 14.24
N ASN A 393 -10.70 9.87 13.96
CA ASN A 393 -9.32 10.15 14.35
C ASN A 393 -8.35 10.32 13.17
N TYR A 394 -8.70 9.87 11.97
CA TYR A 394 -7.80 9.87 10.82
C TYR A 394 -8.46 10.46 9.58
N SER A 395 -7.72 11.31 8.85
CA SER A 395 -8.13 11.83 7.54
C SER A 395 -7.58 11.02 6.39
N ASP A 396 -6.52 10.22 6.64
CA ASP A 396 -5.78 9.52 5.60
C ASP A 396 -5.70 8.02 5.93
N ILE A 397 -5.76 7.19 4.89
CA ILE A 397 -5.77 5.74 5.02
C ILE A 397 -4.81 5.10 4.01
N SER A 398 -3.88 4.30 4.52
CA SER A 398 -3.15 3.31 3.72
C SER A 398 -3.85 1.97 3.76
N PHE A 399 -4.20 1.41 2.61
CA PHE A 399 -4.74 0.06 2.49
C PHE A 399 -3.66 -0.93 2.06
N VAL A 400 -3.59 -2.05 2.78
CA VAL A 400 -2.88 -3.26 2.35
C VAL A 400 -3.87 -4.42 2.35
N CYS A 401 -4.61 -4.54 1.26
CA CYS A 401 -5.65 -5.55 1.08
C CYS A 401 -6.02 -5.73 -0.39
N ASP A 402 -6.48 -6.93 -0.72
CA ASP A 402 -6.87 -7.28 -2.09
C ASP A 402 -8.32 -6.84 -2.39
N VAL A 403 -9.14 -6.62 -1.35
CA VAL A 403 -10.54 -6.20 -1.46
C VAL A 403 -10.64 -4.67 -1.64
N PRO A 404 -11.57 -4.16 -2.46
CA PRO A 404 -11.81 -2.72 -2.64
C PRO A 404 -12.50 -2.09 -1.41
N LEU A 405 -11.72 -1.85 -0.35
CA LEU A 405 -12.21 -1.18 0.86
C LEU A 405 -12.48 0.32 0.65
N ASP A 406 -11.91 0.89 -0.41
CA ASP A 406 -12.15 2.25 -0.91
C ASP A 406 -13.63 2.52 -1.25
N TRP A 407 -14.38 1.49 -1.68
CA TRP A 407 -15.84 1.56 -1.91
C TRP A 407 -16.71 1.50 -0.65
N VAL A 408 -16.14 1.08 0.48
CA VAL A 408 -16.93 0.84 1.70
C VAL A 408 -17.34 2.18 2.30
N ARG A 409 -18.59 2.29 2.73
CA ARG A 409 -19.10 3.49 3.37
C ARG A 409 -18.94 3.42 4.89
N PHE A 410 -18.12 4.28 5.46
CA PHE A 410 -18.01 4.40 6.92
C PHE A 410 -19.14 5.27 7.50
N GLY A 411 -19.57 6.29 6.75
CA GLY A 411 -20.78 7.08 6.95
C GLY A 411 -21.66 7.09 5.69
N ASN A 412 -22.07 8.27 5.23
CA ASN A 412 -22.83 8.45 3.98
C ASN A 412 -21.94 8.37 2.73
N LEU A 413 -20.64 8.65 2.88
CA LEU A 413 -19.66 8.60 1.81
C LEU A 413 -18.85 7.29 1.80
N PRO A 414 -18.49 6.79 0.60
CA PRO A 414 -17.37 5.86 0.42
C PRO A 414 -16.05 6.38 1.02
N VAL A 415 -15.17 5.47 1.43
CA VAL A 415 -13.85 5.85 1.99
C VAL A 415 -13.03 6.66 0.98
N MET A 416 -13.08 6.32 -0.32
CA MET A 416 -12.32 7.02 -1.36
C MET A 416 -12.61 8.53 -1.50
N PHE A 417 -13.75 9.01 -0.98
CA PHE A 417 -14.10 10.43 -1.00
C PHE A 417 -13.97 11.09 0.36
N SER A 418 -14.21 10.33 1.43
CA SER A 418 -14.15 10.85 2.82
C SER A 418 -12.72 10.94 3.36
N HIS A 419 -11.78 10.14 2.85
CA HIS A 419 -10.39 10.10 3.29
C HIS A 419 -9.45 10.27 2.11
N GLU A 420 -8.23 10.70 2.38
CA GLU A 420 -7.14 10.54 1.42
C GLU A 420 -6.65 9.09 1.45
N ILE A 421 -6.54 8.43 0.30
CA ILE A 421 -6.23 6.99 0.27
C ILE A 421 -4.96 6.67 -0.50
N SER A 422 -4.31 5.58 -0.08
CA SER A 422 -3.32 4.85 -0.86
C SER A 422 -3.62 3.36 -0.71
N ARG A 423 -3.26 2.55 -1.70
CA ARG A 423 -3.62 1.12 -1.68
C ARG A 423 -2.56 0.28 -2.38
N ILE A 424 -2.13 -0.78 -1.72
CA ILE A 424 -1.39 -1.89 -2.35
C ILE A 424 -2.08 -3.21 -2.01
N ASN A 425 -1.81 -4.23 -2.82
CA ASN A 425 -2.33 -5.57 -2.57
C ASN A 425 -1.54 -6.29 -1.48
N SER A 426 -2.21 -7.19 -0.78
CA SER A 426 -1.58 -8.11 0.17
C SER A 426 -0.94 -9.31 -0.52
N THR A 427 -1.27 -9.54 -1.79
CA THR A 427 -0.77 -10.66 -2.58
C THR A 427 -0.41 -10.22 -4.01
N PRO A 428 0.59 -10.87 -4.66
CA PRO A 428 1.44 -11.91 -4.10
C PRO A 428 2.39 -11.37 -3.01
N GLY A 429 2.72 -12.23 -2.05
CA GLY A 429 3.45 -11.88 -0.83
C GLY A 429 4.84 -11.31 -1.09
N ASN A 430 5.53 -11.79 -2.14
CA ASN A 430 6.82 -11.23 -2.54
C ASN A 430 6.72 -9.76 -2.96
N VAL A 431 5.68 -9.40 -3.72
CA VAL A 431 5.45 -8.01 -4.16
C VAL A 431 5.04 -7.15 -2.96
N LEU A 432 4.20 -7.66 -2.07
CA LEU A 432 3.88 -6.99 -0.80
C LEU A 432 5.15 -6.67 -0.01
N LEU A 433 6.02 -7.65 0.18
CA LEU A 433 7.24 -7.49 0.96
C LEU A 433 8.20 -6.48 0.31
N GLN A 434 8.33 -6.52 -1.02
CA GLN A 434 9.11 -5.55 -1.77
C GLN A 434 8.56 -4.12 -1.58
N ASN A 435 7.27 -3.91 -1.83
CA ASN A 435 6.61 -2.61 -1.73
C ASN A 435 6.65 -2.00 -0.32
N THR A 436 6.66 -2.83 0.72
CA THR A 436 6.64 -2.37 2.12
C THR A 436 8.03 -2.15 2.71
N SER A 437 9.05 -2.83 2.17
CA SER A 437 10.42 -2.74 2.67
C SER A 437 11.09 -1.40 2.42
N PHE A 438 10.84 -0.81 1.25
CA PHE A 438 11.39 0.49 0.86
C PHE A 438 10.25 1.39 0.43
N PHE A 439 10.07 2.52 1.14
CA PHE A 439 9.11 3.53 0.76
C PHE A 439 9.80 4.55 -0.18
N PRO A 440 9.51 4.52 -1.50
CA PRO A 440 10.15 5.43 -2.44
C PRO A 440 9.74 6.89 -2.16
N ARG A 441 10.57 7.84 -2.59
CA ARG A 441 10.21 9.26 -2.62
C ARG A 441 10.65 9.85 -3.96
N ALA A 442 9.71 10.46 -4.67
CA ALA A 442 9.96 11.20 -5.90
C ALA A 442 9.53 12.65 -5.69
N VAL A 443 10.42 13.59 -6.01
CA VAL A 443 10.10 15.01 -6.06
C VAL A 443 10.00 15.41 -7.53
N ILE A 444 8.85 15.94 -7.93
CA ILE A 444 8.54 16.30 -9.32
C ILE A 444 8.20 17.79 -9.34
N LYS A 445 8.83 18.55 -10.23
CA LYS A 445 8.45 19.96 -10.42
C LYS A 445 7.08 20.05 -11.07
N ALA A 446 6.26 21.00 -10.65
CA ALA A 446 4.94 21.22 -11.23
C ALA A 446 4.99 21.45 -12.75
N THR A 447 6.05 22.08 -13.27
CA THR A 447 6.28 22.28 -14.70
C THR A 447 6.46 20.97 -15.47
N GLU A 448 7.07 19.95 -14.86
CA GLU A 448 7.29 18.63 -15.48
C GLU A 448 5.98 17.85 -15.66
N LEU A 449 4.95 18.17 -14.87
CA LEU A 449 3.60 17.57 -15.01
C LEU A 449 2.84 18.09 -16.24
N LYS A 450 3.34 19.15 -16.89
CA LYS A 450 2.82 19.62 -18.19
C LYS A 450 3.31 18.77 -19.36
N LYS A 451 4.26 17.87 -19.13
CA LYS A 451 4.71 16.88 -20.12
C LYS A 451 3.96 15.57 -19.89
N VAL A 452 3.16 15.18 -20.87
CA VAL A 452 2.28 14.01 -20.82
C VAL A 452 2.52 13.16 -22.05
N LEU A 453 2.68 11.86 -21.84
CA LEU A 453 2.69 10.87 -22.91
C LEU A 453 1.37 10.08 -22.86
N VAL A 454 0.64 10.08 -23.97
CA VAL A 454 -0.50 9.20 -24.22
C VAL A 454 -0.04 8.14 -25.21
N ILE A 455 0.02 6.89 -24.77
CA ILE A 455 0.22 5.76 -25.66
C ILE A 455 -1.15 5.20 -26.01
N ARG A 456 -1.49 5.25 -27.31
CA ARG A 456 -2.77 4.80 -27.82
C ARG A 456 -2.62 3.50 -28.59
N SER A 457 -3.49 2.53 -28.30
CA SER A 457 -3.54 1.28 -29.05
C SER A 457 -4.98 0.82 -29.27
N PHE A 458 -5.50 1.16 -30.45
CA PHE A 458 -6.80 0.72 -30.95
C PHE A 458 -6.70 0.37 -32.43
N GLN A 459 -7.60 -0.50 -32.90
CA GLN A 459 -7.75 -0.73 -34.34
C GLN A 459 -8.10 0.57 -35.07
N PRO A 460 -7.70 0.75 -36.35
CA PRO A 460 -7.95 1.99 -37.08
C PRO A 460 -9.43 2.40 -37.15
N ASP A 461 -10.32 1.41 -37.16
CA ASP A 461 -11.77 1.52 -37.22
C ASP A 461 -12.47 1.45 -35.85
N ASP A 462 -11.69 1.34 -34.77
CA ASP A 462 -12.26 1.31 -33.42
C ASP A 462 -12.93 2.66 -33.07
N PRO A 463 -14.21 2.66 -32.68
CA PRO A 463 -14.94 3.89 -32.40
C PRO A 463 -14.40 4.66 -31.18
N LEU A 464 -13.62 4.02 -30.31
CA LEU A 464 -13.08 4.62 -29.10
C LEU A 464 -11.79 5.41 -29.35
N LYS A 465 -11.09 5.12 -30.46
CA LYS A 465 -9.73 5.58 -30.75
C LYS A 465 -9.50 7.09 -30.54
N PHE A 466 -10.44 7.93 -30.94
CA PHE A 466 -10.25 9.38 -30.92
C PHE A 466 -10.96 10.08 -29.75
N LEU A 467 -11.60 9.35 -28.84
CA LEU A 467 -12.39 9.97 -27.77
C LEU A 467 -11.53 10.72 -26.77
N LEU A 468 -10.43 10.13 -26.28
CA LEU A 468 -9.52 10.79 -25.34
C LEU A 468 -8.83 12.00 -25.99
N GLU A 469 -8.35 11.85 -27.23
CA GLU A 469 -7.74 12.96 -27.99
C GLU A 469 -8.69 14.16 -28.09
N ARG A 470 -9.95 13.93 -28.50
CA ARG A 470 -10.97 14.99 -28.61
C ARG A 470 -11.30 15.62 -27.25
N ALA A 471 -11.31 14.82 -26.18
CA ALA A 471 -11.54 15.33 -24.83
C ALA A 471 -10.38 16.24 -24.38
N ILE A 472 -9.13 15.85 -24.63
CA ILE A 472 -7.94 16.67 -24.37
C ILE A 472 -7.98 17.97 -25.18
N GLU A 473 -8.33 17.91 -26.45
CA GLU A 473 -8.46 19.07 -27.33
C GLU A 473 -9.47 20.10 -26.81
N THR A 474 -10.56 19.63 -26.18
CA THR A 474 -11.59 20.51 -25.59
C THR A 474 -11.00 21.41 -24.50
N PHE A 475 -10.08 20.91 -23.68
CA PHE A 475 -9.41 21.68 -22.63
C PHE A 475 -8.14 22.41 -23.10
N ARG A 476 -7.66 22.14 -24.33
CA ARG A 476 -6.37 22.65 -24.83
C ARG A 476 -6.26 24.17 -24.80
N LYS A 477 -7.37 24.88 -25.02
CA LYS A 477 -7.42 26.36 -24.90
C LYS A 477 -7.08 26.87 -23.50
N HIS A 478 -7.32 26.06 -22.47
CA HIS A 478 -7.01 26.38 -21.08
C HIS A 478 -5.64 25.82 -20.64
N MET A 479 -4.94 25.11 -21.53
CA MET A 479 -3.63 24.51 -21.29
C MET A 479 -2.62 24.82 -22.42
N PRO A 480 -2.35 26.11 -22.73
CA PRO A 480 -1.59 26.50 -23.92
C PRO A 480 -0.16 25.93 -23.97
N ASP A 481 0.46 25.70 -22.81
CA ASP A 481 1.83 25.19 -22.64
C ASP A 481 1.88 23.71 -22.19
N LEU A 482 0.79 22.96 -22.39
CA LEU A 482 0.79 21.50 -22.24
C LEU A 482 1.51 20.83 -23.42
N SER A 483 2.52 20.02 -23.11
CA SER A 483 3.18 19.12 -24.07
C SER A 483 2.56 17.73 -23.94
N CYS A 484 1.56 17.43 -24.78
CA CYS A 484 0.89 16.13 -24.80
C CYS A 484 1.23 15.39 -26.10
N ASP A 485 2.08 14.37 -26.00
CA ASP A 485 2.44 13.51 -27.12
C ASP A 485 1.48 12.32 -27.16
N ILE A 486 0.70 12.17 -28.25
CA ILE A 486 -0.16 11.01 -28.48
C ILE A 486 0.51 10.11 -29.52
N ILE A 487 0.95 8.93 -29.10
CA ILE A 487 1.70 7.99 -29.94
C ILE A 487 0.87 6.72 -30.13
N ASP A 488 0.54 6.40 -31.38
CA ASP A 488 -0.09 5.13 -31.74
C ASP A 488 0.96 4.01 -31.72
N VAL A 489 0.71 2.93 -30.98
CA VAL A 489 1.57 1.72 -30.94
C VAL A 489 0.77 0.49 -31.36
N ARG A 490 1.44 -0.48 -32.01
CA ARG A 490 0.84 -1.69 -32.57
C ARG A 490 1.49 -2.98 -32.08
N THR A 491 2.70 -2.92 -31.53
CA THR A 491 3.42 -4.11 -31.05
C THR A 491 3.99 -3.91 -29.65
N LYS A 492 4.25 -5.00 -28.94
CA LYS A 492 4.95 -4.97 -27.65
C LYS A 492 6.32 -4.27 -27.73
N THR A 493 7.04 -4.47 -28.84
CA THR A 493 8.37 -3.88 -29.05
C THR A 493 8.29 -2.36 -29.17
N GLU A 494 7.37 -1.86 -30.01
CA GLU A 494 7.12 -0.41 -30.15
C GLU A 494 6.74 0.22 -28.81
N LEU A 495 5.88 -0.45 -28.03
CA LEU A 495 5.51 -0.01 -26.69
C LEU A 495 6.74 0.14 -25.77
N ILE A 496 7.61 -0.87 -25.73
CA ILE A 496 8.84 -0.84 -24.92
C ILE A 496 9.77 0.28 -25.39
N GLU A 497 9.94 0.45 -26.70
CA GLU A 497 10.77 1.51 -27.28
C GLU A 497 10.26 2.90 -26.90
N VAL A 498 8.96 3.16 -27.07
CA VAL A 498 8.34 4.44 -26.71
C VAL A 498 8.52 4.75 -25.22
N LEU A 499 8.29 3.76 -24.34
CA LEU A 499 8.47 3.91 -22.90
C LEU A 499 9.93 4.23 -22.54
N ASN A 500 10.90 3.57 -23.17
CA ASN A 500 12.32 3.80 -22.92
C ASN A 500 12.84 5.16 -23.41
N HIS A 501 12.24 5.71 -24.47
CA HIS A 501 12.57 7.06 -24.96
C HIS A 501 11.91 8.18 -24.16
N TYR A 502 10.81 7.90 -23.49
CA TYR A 502 10.11 8.90 -22.68
C TYR A 502 10.86 9.20 -21.39
N ASN A 503 11.08 10.50 -21.14
CA ASN A 503 11.76 10.99 -19.94
C ASN A 503 10.88 11.82 -19.01
N GLY A 504 9.57 11.93 -19.31
CA GLY A 504 8.61 12.60 -18.43
C GLY A 504 8.09 11.69 -17.32
N TYR A 505 7.12 12.21 -16.55
CA TYR A 505 6.65 11.58 -15.32
C TYR A 505 5.23 11.02 -15.39
N LEU A 506 4.42 11.51 -16.34
CA LEU A 506 3.02 11.14 -16.51
C LEU A 506 2.83 10.34 -17.80
N LEU A 507 2.33 9.12 -17.65
CA LEU A 507 1.93 8.21 -18.73
C LEU A 507 0.44 7.96 -18.69
N ILE A 508 -0.20 7.97 -19.85
CA ILE A 508 -1.57 7.52 -20.05
C ILE A 508 -1.55 6.37 -21.06
N MET A 509 -2.12 5.22 -20.68
CA MET A 509 -2.38 4.12 -21.60
C MET A 509 -3.84 4.19 -22.03
N ASP A 510 -4.08 4.39 -23.33
CA ASP A 510 -5.41 4.51 -23.93
C ASP A 510 -5.64 3.36 -24.92
N CYS A 511 -6.28 2.30 -24.43
CA CYS A 511 -6.46 1.04 -25.16
C CYS A 511 -7.54 0.16 -24.52
N HIS A 512 -7.81 -1.00 -25.09
CA HIS A 512 -8.60 -2.03 -24.42
C HIS A 512 -7.79 -2.72 -23.33
N GLY A 513 -8.47 -3.11 -22.25
CA GLY A 513 -7.93 -3.86 -21.13
C GLY A 513 -8.93 -4.92 -20.67
N GLU A 514 -8.42 -6.00 -20.09
CA GLU A 514 -9.22 -7.12 -19.59
C GLU A 514 -8.37 -7.90 -18.56
N HIS A 515 -8.99 -8.87 -17.87
CA HIS A 515 -8.30 -9.81 -17.00
C HIS A 515 -8.64 -11.28 -17.31
N GLY A 516 -7.72 -12.18 -16.97
CA GLY A 516 -7.88 -13.62 -17.15
C GLY A 516 -8.62 -14.31 -16.01
N GLY A 517 -9.64 -13.67 -15.44
CA GLY A 517 -10.33 -14.17 -14.25
C GLY A 517 -9.43 -14.18 -13.01
N ASN A 518 -9.70 -15.11 -12.10
CA ASN A 518 -9.05 -15.23 -10.78
C ASN A 518 -7.76 -16.08 -10.79
N GLU A 519 -7.37 -16.64 -11.93
CA GLU A 519 -6.24 -17.57 -12.07
C GLU A 519 -5.14 -17.07 -13.02
N SER A 520 -5.48 -16.18 -13.95
CA SER A 520 -4.52 -15.62 -14.92
C SER A 520 -4.29 -14.12 -14.73
N HIS A 521 -3.22 -13.61 -15.34
CA HIS A 521 -2.86 -12.20 -15.30
C HIS A 521 -3.85 -11.32 -16.09
N GLY A 522 -3.86 -10.02 -15.78
CA GLY A 522 -4.48 -9.00 -16.61
C GLY A 522 -3.59 -8.56 -17.77
N TRP A 523 -4.20 -8.03 -18.83
CA TRP A 523 -3.49 -7.60 -20.03
C TRP A 523 -4.08 -6.34 -20.64
N LEU A 524 -3.26 -5.66 -21.44
CA LEU A 524 -3.68 -4.60 -22.36
C LEU A 524 -3.62 -5.13 -23.80
N ILE A 525 -4.49 -4.60 -24.66
CA ILE A 525 -4.45 -4.91 -26.10
C ILE A 525 -3.53 -3.91 -26.82
N ILE A 526 -2.40 -4.41 -27.32
CA ILE A 526 -1.41 -3.66 -28.08
C ILE A 526 -1.43 -4.14 -29.53
N GLY A 527 -2.04 -3.36 -30.44
CA GLY A 527 -2.42 -3.84 -31.76
C GLY A 527 -3.34 -5.05 -31.68
N ASP A 528 -2.84 -6.22 -32.08
CA ASP A 528 -3.55 -7.50 -32.00
C ASP A 528 -3.05 -8.39 -30.84
N GLU A 529 -2.07 -7.92 -30.06
CA GLU A 529 -1.42 -8.69 -28.99
C GLU A 529 -2.04 -8.42 -27.62
N LYS A 530 -2.24 -9.48 -26.83
CA LYS A 530 -2.47 -9.38 -25.38
C LYS A 530 -1.13 -9.23 -24.67
N VAL A 531 -0.85 -8.04 -24.14
CA VAL A 531 0.41 -7.73 -23.48
C VAL A 531 0.26 -7.73 -21.97
N ASP A 532 1.03 -8.60 -21.32
CA ASP A 532 1.18 -8.63 -19.86
C ASP A 532 2.33 -7.71 -19.42
N ILE A 533 1.96 -6.67 -18.67
CA ILE A 533 2.87 -5.63 -18.17
C ILE A 533 3.78 -6.16 -17.04
N TRP A 534 3.46 -7.27 -16.39
CA TRP A 534 4.34 -7.85 -15.35
C TRP A 534 5.73 -8.21 -15.86
N HIS A 535 5.85 -8.49 -17.17
CA HIS A 535 7.12 -8.80 -17.82
C HIS A 535 7.95 -7.58 -18.21
N PHE A 536 7.53 -6.36 -17.86
CA PHE A 536 8.21 -5.12 -18.25
C PHE A 536 9.31 -4.70 -17.25
N ASN A 537 9.33 -5.33 -16.07
CA ASN A 537 10.37 -5.12 -15.07
C ASN A 537 11.78 -5.34 -15.67
N LYS A 538 12.68 -4.37 -15.47
CA LYS A 538 14.06 -4.31 -15.99
C LYS A 538 14.21 -4.14 -17.52
N ILE A 539 13.14 -4.09 -18.30
CA ILE A 539 13.23 -3.93 -19.77
C ILE A 539 12.57 -2.65 -20.29
N ALA A 540 11.62 -2.08 -19.55
CA ALA A 540 10.98 -0.81 -19.88
C ALA A 540 11.11 0.19 -18.73
N ARG A 541 11.34 1.47 -19.05
CA ARG A 541 11.31 2.57 -18.10
C ARG A 541 9.86 3.04 -17.90
N ILE A 542 9.22 2.55 -16.83
CA ILE A 542 7.87 2.98 -16.49
C ILE A 542 7.90 4.33 -15.75
N PRO A 543 7.14 5.35 -16.20
CA PRO A 543 7.01 6.61 -15.47
C PRO A 543 6.34 6.42 -14.10
N PRO A 544 6.66 7.25 -13.09
CA PRO A 544 6.13 7.07 -11.74
C PRO A 544 4.62 7.30 -11.63
N ILE A 545 4.00 8.03 -12.55
CA ILE A 545 2.55 8.26 -12.58
C ILE A 545 1.98 7.63 -13.85
N VAL A 546 1.09 6.65 -13.68
CA VAL A 546 0.41 5.97 -14.78
C VAL A 546 -1.10 6.11 -14.62
N ILE A 547 -1.80 6.44 -15.69
CA ILE A 547 -3.26 6.47 -15.77
C ILE A 547 -3.69 5.48 -16.83
N LEU A 548 -4.59 4.56 -16.48
CA LEU A 548 -5.10 3.54 -17.38
C LEU A 548 -6.49 3.94 -17.87
N SER A 549 -6.54 4.48 -19.08
CA SER A 549 -7.76 4.71 -19.87
C SER A 549 -8.14 3.40 -20.58
N ALA A 550 -8.47 2.40 -19.78
CA ALA A 550 -8.75 1.03 -20.22
C ALA A 550 -9.63 0.31 -19.19
N CYS A 551 -10.50 -0.58 -19.61
CA CYS A 551 -11.37 -1.36 -18.72
C CYS A 551 -10.60 -2.39 -17.87
N LEU A 552 -11.10 -2.68 -16.67
CA LEU A 552 -10.71 -3.81 -15.82
C LEU A 552 -9.21 -3.98 -15.53
N THR A 553 -8.47 -2.88 -15.49
CA THR A 553 -7.02 -2.90 -15.26
C THR A 553 -6.62 -3.12 -13.79
N SER A 554 -7.59 -3.03 -12.89
CA SER A 554 -7.53 -3.42 -11.48
C SER A 554 -8.83 -4.13 -11.07
N ALA A 555 -9.33 -5.05 -11.92
CA ALA A 555 -10.63 -5.70 -11.82
C ALA A 555 -11.02 -6.19 -10.41
N LEU A 556 -12.31 -6.07 -10.07
CA LEU A 556 -12.87 -6.56 -8.80
C LEU A 556 -12.76 -8.08 -8.66
N SER A 557 -12.93 -8.79 -9.77
CA SER A 557 -13.00 -10.24 -9.83
C SER A 557 -11.76 -10.89 -10.46
N GLY A 558 -10.78 -10.06 -10.80
CA GLY A 558 -9.47 -10.48 -11.31
C GLY A 558 -8.58 -11.12 -10.26
N SER A 559 -7.49 -11.71 -10.73
CA SER A 559 -6.41 -12.17 -9.87
C SER A 559 -5.59 -10.98 -9.36
N HIS A 560 -4.69 -11.26 -8.43
CA HIS A 560 -3.74 -10.26 -7.91
C HIS A 560 -2.79 -9.72 -8.98
N ALA A 561 -2.62 -10.47 -10.07
CA ALA A 561 -1.80 -10.10 -11.19
C ALA A 561 -2.52 -9.13 -12.14
N SER A 562 -3.00 -8.01 -11.61
CA SER A 562 -3.67 -6.96 -12.39
C SER A 562 -2.68 -6.16 -13.23
N VAL A 563 -3.17 -5.47 -14.26
CA VAL A 563 -2.34 -4.56 -15.08
C VAL A 563 -1.74 -3.46 -14.21
N ALA A 564 -2.52 -2.89 -13.29
CA ALA A 564 -2.05 -1.85 -12.36
C ALA A 564 -0.88 -2.33 -11.50
N ASN A 565 -0.96 -3.54 -10.93
CA ASN A 565 0.14 -4.12 -10.15
C ASN A 565 1.36 -4.46 -11.02
N GLY A 566 1.15 -4.79 -12.31
CA GLY A 566 2.23 -4.97 -13.27
C GLY A 566 3.04 -3.69 -13.50
N PHE A 567 2.36 -2.55 -13.63
CA PHE A 567 3.03 -1.24 -13.72
C PHE A 567 3.78 -0.86 -12.44
N LEU A 568 3.20 -1.10 -11.26
CA LEU A 568 3.87 -0.87 -9.98
C LEU A 568 5.15 -1.70 -9.85
N THR A 569 5.06 -3.01 -10.16
CA THR A 569 6.20 -3.93 -10.14
C THR A 569 7.27 -3.56 -11.17
N SER A 570 6.89 -2.84 -12.22
CA SER A 570 7.77 -2.39 -13.30
C SER A 570 8.31 -0.96 -13.11
N GLY A 571 7.96 -0.27 -12.01
CA GLY A 571 8.57 1.01 -11.62
C GLY A 571 7.63 2.18 -11.37
N ALA A 572 6.32 2.04 -11.65
CA ALA A 572 5.35 3.06 -11.30
C ALA A 572 5.24 3.22 -9.78
N LEU A 573 4.99 4.45 -9.31
CA LEU A 573 4.73 4.74 -7.89
C LEU A 573 3.24 4.86 -7.60
N SER A 574 2.47 5.39 -8.55
CA SER A 574 1.02 5.48 -8.48
C SER A 574 0.40 5.17 -9.83
N VAL A 575 -0.61 4.30 -9.81
CA VAL A 575 -1.38 3.89 -10.98
C VAL A 575 -2.85 4.15 -10.71
N ILE A 576 -3.53 4.84 -11.61
CA ILE A 576 -4.99 4.92 -11.60
C ILE A 576 -5.51 3.85 -12.56
N GLY A 577 -6.10 2.79 -12.01
CA GLY A 577 -6.69 1.68 -12.76
C GLY A 577 -8.21 1.69 -12.65
N THR A 578 -8.84 0.72 -13.31
CA THR A 578 -10.29 0.54 -13.37
C THR A 578 -10.72 -0.78 -12.73
N LEU A 579 -11.68 -0.71 -11.81
CA LEU A 579 -12.28 -1.84 -11.11
C LEU A 579 -13.38 -2.52 -11.92
N LEU A 580 -14.11 -1.73 -12.73
CA LEU A 580 -15.23 -2.13 -13.57
C LEU A 580 -15.02 -1.66 -15.01
N PRO A 581 -15.80 -2.15 -15.99
CA PRO A 581 -15.91 -1.50 -17.29
C PRO A 581 -16.33 -0.04 -17.13
N VAL A 582 -15.71 0.85 -17.91
CA VAL A 582 -15.95 2.29 -17.88
C VAL A 582 -16.63 2.74 -19.17
N ASN A 583 -17.48 3.76 -19.08
CA ASN A 583 -18.03 4.40 -20.26
C ASN A 583 -16.90 5.16 -20.98
N ALA A 584 -16.71 4.92 -22.28
CA ALA A 584 -15.58 5.49 -23.00
C ALA A 584 -15.59 7.03 -23.07
N ILE A 585 -16.76 7.67 -23.15
CA ILE A 585 -16.88 9.13 -23.16
C ILE A 585 -16.57 9.68 -21.76
N ASP A 586 -17.18 9.11 -20.72
CA ASP A 586 -16.93 9.57 -19.36
C ASP A 586 -15.49 9.30 -18.92
N SER A 587 -14.89 8.20 -19.37
CA SER A 587 -13.47 7.89 -19.19
C SER A 587 -12.56 8.92 -19.85
N ALA A 588 -12.80 9.25 -21.13
CA ALA A 588 -12.07 10.30 -21.82
C ALA A 588 -12.21 11.67 -21.11
N VAL A 589 -13.39 12.00 -20.59
CA VAL A 589 -13.64 13.22 -19.80
C VAL A 589 -12.92 13.16 -18.45
N PHE A 590 -12.94 12.03 -17.75
CA PHE A 590 -12.25 11.84 -16.47
C PHE A 590 -10.74 12.05 -16.64
N VAL A 591 -10.13 11.37 -17.61
CA VAL A 591 -8.69 11.45 -17.87
C VAL A 591 -8.29 12.86 -18.32
N SER A 592 -9.04 13.49 -19.24
CA SER A 592 -8.75 14.87 -19.67
C SER A 592 -8.89 15.90 -18.55
N ARG A 593 -9.88 15.76 -17.67
CA ARG A 593 -10.01 16.60 -16.46
C ARG A 593 -8.88 16.35 -15.47
N LEU A 594 -8.38 15.13 -15.37
CA LEU A 594 -7.23 14.83 -14.53
C LEU A 594 -5.94 15.45 -15.09
N ILE A 595 -5.72 15.41 -16.41
CA ILE A 595 -4.62 16.15 -17.06
C ILE A 595 -4.75 17.64 -16.77
N PHE A 596 -5.95 18.20 -16.96
CA PHE A 596 -6.22 19.60 -16.64
C PHE A 596 -5.95 19.92 -15.17
N ARG A 597 -6.25 18.98 -14.27
CA ARG A 597 -5.96 19.12 -12.85
C ARG A 597 -4.46 19.13 -12.57
N PHE A 598 -3.68 18.22 -13.15
CA PHE A 598 -2.22 18.24 -13.04
C PHE A 598 -1.62 19.53 -13.59
N TYR A 599 -2.20 20.07 -14.67
CA TYR A 599 -1.77 21.32 -15.29
C TYR A 599 -2.08 22.55 -14.42
N GLN A 600 -3.33 22.70 -13.97
CA GLN A 600 -3.80 23.94 -13.34
C GLN A 600 -3.59 23.96 -11.82
N PHE A 601 -3.81 22.84 -11.12
CA PHE A 601 -3.89 22.82 -9.66
C PHE A 601 -2.64 23.34 -8.97
N PRO A 602 -1.42 22.93 -9.36
CA PRO A 602 -0.19 23.44 -8.74
C PRO A 602 -0.09 24.97 -8.75
N SER A 603 -0.57 25.60 -9.83
CA SER A 603 -0.52 27.07 -9.99
C SER A 603 -1.66 27.80 -9.29
N SER A 604 -2.73 27.09 -8.90
CA SER A 604 -3.92 27.67 -8.26
C SER A 604 -3.81 27.78 -6.73
N LEU A 605 -2.80 27.15 -6.14
CA LEU A 605 -2.62 27.12 -4.70
C LEU A 605 -2.05 28.44 -4.16
N PRO A 606 -2.40 28.82 -2.90
CA PRO A 606 -1.85 30.00 -2.25
C PRO A 606 -0.32 30.01 -2.22
N LYS A 607 0.25 31.22 -2.20
CA LYS A 607 1.70 31.37 -2.36
C LYS A 607 2.52 30.83 -1.18
N GLU A 608 1.90 30.51 -0.05
CA GLU A 608 2.59 29.91 1.10
C GLU A 608 2.93 28.44 0.85
N TYR A 609 2.22 27.74 -0.04
CA TYR A 609 2.53 26.36 -0.37
C TYR A 609 3.75 26.28 -1.30
N THR A 610 4.73 25.49 -0.90
CA THR A 610 5.92 25.18 -1.72
C THR A 610 5.87 23.77 -2.31
N HIS A 611 5.16 22.86 -1.64
CA HIS A 611 5.04 21.46 -2.03
C HIS A 611 3.62 20.98 -1.78
N ILE A 612 3.16 20.03 -2.59
CA ILE A 612 1.96 19.25 -2.31
C ILE A 612 2.22 17.76 -2.51
N ASN A 613 1.47 16.97 -1.77
CA ASN A 613 1.46 15.53 -1.95
C ASN A 613 0.51 15.15 -3.10
N MET A 614 0.90 14.20 -3.96
CA MET A 614 0.06 13.75 -5.07
C MET A 614 -1.20 13.02 -4.57
N ARG A 615 -1.16 12.38 -3.39
CA ARG A 615 -2.33 11.79 -2.73
C ARG A 615 -3.42 12.83 -2.48
N LEU A 616 -3.04 14.00 -1.96
CA LEU A 616 -3.97 15.12 -1.74
C LEU A 616 -4.55 15.59 -3.08
N LEU A 617 -3.70 15.80 -4.10
CA LEU A 617 -4.14 16.23 -5.44
C LEU A 617 -5.21 15.28 -6.00
N LEU A 618 -4.95 13.97 -5.95
CA LEU A 618 -5.90 12.96 -6.44
C LEU A 618 -7.15 12.87 -5.59
N SER A 619 -7.05 12.97 -4.26
CA SER A 619 -8.22 12.94 -3.37
C SER A 619 -9.18 14.10 -3.66
N LEU A 620 -8.64 15.31 -3.86
CA LEU A 620 -9.45 16.47 -4.27
C LEU A 620 -10.06 16.28 -5.65
N PHE A 621 -9.28 15.74 -6.61
CA PHE A 621 -9.78 15.42 -7.94
C PHE A 621 -10.96 14.45 -7.90
N LEU A 622 -10.83 13.35 -7.17
CA LEU A 622 -11.87 12.33 -7.03
C LEU A 622 -13.14 12.90 -6.40
N ARG A 623 -13.03 13.78 -5.38
CA ARG A 623 -14.18 14.47 -4.79
C ARG A 623 -14.91 15.36 -5.82
N MET A 624 -14.17 16.16 -6.59
CA MET A 624 -14.77 17.02 -7.63
C MET A 624 -15.39 16.20 -8.78
N SER A 625 -14.76 15.08 -9.13
CA SER A 625 -15.30 14.14 -10.13
C SER A 625 -16.60 13.51 -9.62
N TYR A 626 -16.64 13.07 -8.37
CA TYR A 626 -17.85 12.54 -7.74
C TYR A 626 -18.99 13.56 -7.69
N VAL A 627 -18.72 14.82 -7.33
CA VAL A 627 -19.74 15.89 -7.40
C VAL A 627 -20.30 16.03 -8.81
N THR A 628 -19.45 15.89 -9.84
CA THR A 628 -19.91 15.94 -11.23
C THR A 628 -20.82 14.78 -11.56
N ASP A 629 -20.47 13.56 -11.12
CA ASP A 629 -21.32 12.38 -11.32
C ASP A 629 -22.67 12.55 -10.64
N LEU A 630 -22.69 13.09 -9.41
CA LEU A 630 -23.93 13.37 -8.70
C LEU A 630 -24.79 14.38 -9.47
N MET A 631 -24.23 15.53 -9.85
CA MET A 631 -24.98 16.54 -10.60
C MET A 631 -25.55 15.99 -11.91
N ARG A 632 -24.73 15.26 -12.68
CA ARG A 632 -25.18 14.59 -13.92
C ARG A 632 -26.25 13.54 -13.65
N GLY A 633 -26.11 12.75 -12.59
CA GLY A 633 -27.11 11.77 -12.17
C GLY A 633 -28.46 12.43 -11.86
N PHE A 634 -28.46 13.55 -11.14
CA PHE A 634 -29.69 14.31 -10.86
C PHE A 634 -30.30 14.94 -12.13
N VAL A 635 -29.49 15.37 -13.09
CA VAL A 635 -29.97 15.82 -14.42
C VAL A 635 -30.63 14.65 -15.16
N TYR A 636 -29.95 13.50 -15.21
CA TYR A 636 -30.42 12.31 -15.91
C TYR A 636 -31.76 11.81 -15.36
N GLU A 637 -31.93 11.83 -14.04
CA GLU A 637 -33.17 11.47 -13.36
C GLU A 637 -34.27 12.54 -13.46
N GLY A 638 -33.99 13.69 -14.10
CA GLY A 638 -34.95 14.77 -14.31
C GLY A 638 -35.24 15.60 -13.06
N PHE A 639 -34.41 15.51 -12.01
CA PHE A 639 -34.58 16.30 -10.79
C PHE A 639 -34.08 17.74 -10.92
N ILE A 640 -33.13 17.99 -11.83
CA ILE A 640 -32.60 19.33 -12.11
C ILE A 640 -32.43 19.53 -13.62
N ALA A 641 -32.48 20.78 -14.10
CA ALA A 641 -32.35 21.08 -15.52
C ALA A 641 -30.89 20.98 -16.02
N HIS A 642 -30.70 20.59 -17.29
CA HIS A 642 -29.40 20.25 -17.89
C HIS A 642 -28.32 21.34 -17.72
N ASP A 643 -28.69 22.62 -17.89
CA ASP A 643 -27.74 23.75 -17.88
C ASP A 643 -27.86 24.63 -16.64
N SER A 644 -28.30 24.05 -15.53
CA SER A 644 -28.56 24.81 -14.31
C SER A 644 -27.51 24.64 -13.22
N TRP A 645 -26.58 23.68 -13.31
CA TRP A 645 -25.77 23.23 -12.17
C TRP A 645 -24.29 23.65 -12.25
N GLN A 646 -23.85 24.29 -13.33
CA GLN A 646 -22.45 24.65 -13.55
C GLN A 646 -21.91 25.58 -12.45
N ASP A 647 -22.64 26.64 -12.10
CA ASP A 647 -22.23 27.58 -11.06
C ASP A 647 -22.17 26.91 -9.68
N ASP A 648 -23.14 26.05 -9.38
CA ASP A 648 -23.17 25.27 -8.13
C ASP A 648 -21.95 24.32 -8.06
N ALA A 649 -21.58 23.67 -9.17
CA ALA A 649 -20.40 22.81 -9.20
C ALA A 649 -19.10 23.60 -9.05
N ILE A 650 -18.99 24.81 -9.62
CA ILE A 650 -17.81 25.68 -9.41
C ILE A 650 -17.69 26.07 -7.94
N ASP A 651 -18.81 26.46 -7.33
CA ASP A 651 -18.89 26.84 -5.93
C ASP A 651 -18.50 25.67 -5.00
N ILE A 652 -19.09 24.48 -5.20
CA ILE A 652 -18.73 23.27 -4.44
C ILE A 652 -17.25 22.90 -4.64
N ASN A 653 -16.73 22.96 -5.87
CA ASN A 653 -15.33 22.68 -6.13
C ASN A 653 -14.41 23.68 -5.44
N THR A 654 -14.85 24.92 -5.23
CA THR A 654 -14.10 25.92 -4.45
C THR A 654 -13.98 25.47 -2.99
N HIS A 655 -15.08 25.02 -2.37
CA HIS A 655 -15.05 24.44 -1.02
C HIS A 655 -14.09 23.24 -0.92
N ILE A 656 -14.14 22.32 -1.89
CA ILE A 656 -13.23 21.17 -1.95
C ILE A 656 -11.77 21.64 -2.02
N ASN A 657 -11.46 22.60 -2.87
CA ASN A 657 -10.11 23.15 -3.03
C ASN A 657 -9.60 23.90 -1.80
N MET A 658 -10.50 24.44 -0.97
CA MET A 658 -10.17 25.07 0.31
C MET A 658 -9.96 24.06 1.45
N LEU A 659 -9.95 22.75 1.14
CA LEU A 659 -9.79 21.66 2.10
C LEU A 659 -10.89 21.64 3.19
N ASP A 660 -12.08 22.13 2.84
CA ASP A 660 -13.25 22.10 3.72
C ASP A 660 -13.64 20.65 4.02
N LYS A 661 -13.74 20.30 5.31
CA LYS A 661 -14.09 18.95 5.76
C LYS A 661 -15.56 18.64 5.52
N ASP A 662 -16.42 19.66 5.45
CA ASP A 662 -17.87 19.52 5.33
C ASP A 662 -18.36 19.69 3.86
N TRP A 663 -17.45 19.59 2.89
CA TRP A 663 -17.75 19.78 1.46
C TRP A 663 -18.91 18.92 0.95
N TYR A 664 -19.09 17.71 1.51
CA TYR A 664 -20.16 16.82 1.09
C TYR A 664 -21.51 17.25 1.65
N ASP A 665 -21.57 17.64 2.92
CA ASP A 665 -22.79 18.21 3.51
C ASP A 665 -23.19 19.50 2.78
N TYR A 666 -22.20 20.30 2.37
CA TYR A 666 -22.42 21.46 1.50
C TYR A 666 -22.99 21.06 0.12
N THR A 667 -22.46 20.00 -0.49
CA THR A 667 -22.97 19.45 -1.75
C THR A 667 -24.43 19.00 -1.61
N ILE A 668 -24.77 18.30 -0.53
CA ILE A 668 -26.14 17.85 -0.26
C ILE A 668 -27.09 19.05 -0.08
N LYS A 669 -26.68 20.09 0.66
CA LYS A 669 -27.44 21.33 0.80
C LYS A 669 -27.70 22.01 -0.54
N LYS A 670 -26.70 22.07 -1.41
CA LYS A 670 -26.84 22.64 -2.75
C LYS A 670 -27.83 21.86 -3.62
N LEU A 671 -27.71 20.53 -3.64
CA LEU A 671 -28.66 19.67 -4.34
C LEU A 671 -30.08 19.78 -3.78
N ALA A 672 -30.24 19.85 -2.45
CA ALA A 672 -31.52 20.04 -1.79
C ALA A 672 -32.19 21.36 -2.21
N ASN A 673 -31.45 22.47 -2.15
CA ASN A 673 -31.93 23.77 -2.60
C ASN A 673 -32.33 23.77 -4.08
N LYS A 674 -31.55 23.07 -4.92
CA LYS A 674 -31.78 23.04 -6.37
C LYS A 674 -32.99 22.20 -6.77
N THR A 675 -33.23 21.11 -6.06
CA THR A 675 -34.34 20.18 -6.30
C THR A 675 -35.62 20.57 -5.56
N GLY A 676 -35.52 21.43 -4.55
CA GLY A 676 -36.62 21.73 -3.61
C GLY A 676 -36.91 20.61 -2.61
N MET A 677 -36.03 19.60 -2.52
CA MET A 677 -36.16 18.45 -1.63
C MET A 677 -35.47 18.69 -0.28
N LYS A 678 -35.78 17.85 0.71
CA LYS A 678 -35.01 17.80 1.96
C LYS A 678 -33.68 17.09 1.75
N GLU A 679 -32.66 17.44 2.52
CA GLU A 679 -31.32 16.80 2.48
C GLU A 679 -31.38 15.26 2.59
N VAL A 680 -32.28 14.74 3.43
CA VAL A 680 -32.49 13.29 3.59
C VAL A 680 -33.05 12.64 2.32
N GLU A 681 -33.93 13.33 1.60
CA GLU A 681 -34.50 12.83 0.34
C GLU A 681 -33.44 12.80 -0.76
N VAL A 682 -32.59 13.83 -0.83
CA VAL A 682 -31.42 13.86 -1.72
C VAL A 682 -30.48 12.69 -1.42
N GLN A 683 -30.16 12.45 -0.15
CA GLN A 683 -29.30 11.32 0.25
C GLN A 683 -29.94 9.97 -0.12
N ASN A 684 -31.26 9.81 0.06
CA ASN A 684 -31.96 8.60 -0.35
C ASN A 684 -31.88 8.36 -1.86
N ILE A 685 -32.00 9.40 -2.68
CA ILE A 685 -31.83 9.30 -4.14
C ILE A 685 -30.42 8.83 -4.48
N ILE A 686 -29.40 9.42 -3.86
CA ILE A 686 -28.01 8.99 -4.06
C ILE A 686 -27.84 7.51 -3.69
N ASP A 687 -28.44 7.09 -2.58
CA ASP A 687 -28.36 5.72 -2.12
C ASP A 687 -29.13 4.74 -3.01
N GLU A 688 -30.25 5.16 -3.61
CA GLU A 688 -31.11 4.31 -4.43
C GLU A 688 -30.70 4.23 -5.89
N LYS A 689 -30.15 5.31 -6.45
CA LYS A 689 -29.90 5.45 -7.89
C LYS A 689 -28.43 5.68 -8.24
N LEU A 690 -27.65 6.31 -7.37
CA LEU A 690 -26.25 6.71 -7.63
C LEU A 690 -25.29 6.07 -6.62
N TYR A 691 -25.56 4.81 -6.26
CA TYR A 691 -24.86 4.12 -5.17
C TYR A 691 -23.37 3.92 -5.48
N ILE A 692 -23.07 3.55 -6.73
CA ILE A 692 -21.74 3.56 -7.34
C ILE A 692 -21.82 4.50 -8.54
N THR A 693 -20.86 5.40 -8.69
CA THR A 693 -20.78 6.32 -9.83
C THR A 693 -19.61 5.99 -10.74
N GLU A 694 -19.54 6.61 -11.91
CA GLU A 694 -18.45 6.38 -12.87
C GLU A 694 -17.07 6.66 -12.27
N THR A 695 -16.93 7.72 -11.46
CA THR A 695 -15.68 8.01 -10.72
C THR A 695 -15.26 6.85 -9.83
N MET A 696 -16.21 6.11 -9.25
CA MET A 696 -15.93 4.97 -8.38
C MET A 696 -15.45 3.73 -9.15
N CYS A 697 -15.61 3.69 -10.47
CA CYS A 697 -14.99 2.65 -11.31
C CYS A 697 -13.47 2.78 -11.35
N TYR A 698 -12.91 3.93 -10.98
CA TYR A 698 -11.47 4.13 -10.86
C TYR A 698 -10.97 3.82 -9.45
N SER A 699 -9.80 3.20 -9.37
CA SER A 699 -9.09 2.98 -8.11
C SER A 699 -7.63 3.36 -8.26
N GLN A 700 -7.12 3.98 -7.20
CA GLN A 700 -5.75 4.39 -7.09
C GLN A 700 -4.95 3.28 -6.40
N VAL A 701 -3.94 2.77 -7.09
CA VAL A 701 -3.05 1.71 -6.61
C VAL A 701 -1.62 2.25 -6.52
N GLY A 702 -0.87 1.83 -5.51
CA GLY A 702 0.48 2.29 -5.19
C GLY A 702 0.52 3.30 -4.04
N PHE A 703 1.62 4.04 -4.01
CA PHE A 703 1.96 5.05 -3.01
C PHE A 703 1.97 6.45 -3.66
N PRO A 704 0.81 7.05 -3.94
CA PRO A 704 0.77 8.43 -4.41
C PRO A 704 1.49 9.40 -3.50
N GLU A 705 1.50 9.12 -2.19
CA GLU A 705 2.18 9.94 -1.20
C GLU A 705 3.70 9.80 -1.21
N ALA A 706 4.24 8.86 -1.97
CA ALA A 706 5.65 8.85 -2.35
C ALA A 706 6.00 9.98 -3.34
N ILE A 707 5.02 10.57 -4.02
CA ILE A 707 5.24 11.63 -5.01
C ILE A 707 4.91 13.00 -4.39
N THR A 708 5.93 13.83 -4.27
CA THR A 708 5.82 15.22 -3.85
C THR A 708 5.96 16.13 -5.07
N ILE A 709 4.97 17.00 -5.28
CA ILE A 709 4.97 17.97 -6.36
C ILE A 709 5.51 19.29 -5.80
N MET A 710 6.66 19.72 -6.32
CA MET A 710 7.28 20.99 -5.98
C MET A 710 6.63 22.10 -6.82
N LEU A 711 5.98 23.05 -6.15
CA LEU A 711 5.20 24.10 -6.81
C LEU A 711 6.06 25.24 -7.39
N ARG A 712 7.32 25.31 -6.98
CA ARG A 712 8.29 26.36 -7.36
C ARG A 712 9.68 25.76 -7.54
N ASP A 713 10.52 26.41 -8.33
CA ASP A 713 11.91 25.99 -8.53
C ASP A 713 12.82 26.28 -7.34
#